data_AF-A0A833L787-F1
#
_entry.id   AF-A0A833L787-F1
#
_cell.length_a   1.000
_cell.length_b   1.000
_cell.length_c   1.000
_cell.angle_alpha   90.00
_cell.angle_beta   90.00
_cell.angle_gamma   90.00
#
_symmetry.space_group_name_H-M   'P 1'
#
loop_
_entity.id
_entity.type
_entity.pdbx_description
1 polymer ?
#
loop_
_entity_poly.entity_id
_entity_poly.type
_entity_poly.pdbx_seq_one_letter_code
_entity_poly.pdbx_strand_id
1 'polypeptide(L)'
;MEKSGMSDLPSMNGANTDYTGHEIAPKGFKRTLAMAVGSVGVVYGDIGTSPLYALKESLHHAAKDGLTRAEVIGIVSLLLWAIMIVVTVKYVIFIMRADNKGEGGTLSLMALAQKAFGRRSMPIFLLGVLGAALFYGDSIITPAMTVLSAVEGLKLVTPVFADQWNVIMLSVAILLALFMVQNKGTASVANFFGPIMVIWFSVLALLGAVHISDDYGILAAFNPYYAGAFMLNHGVIGLLVLGSVFLAVTGAEALYADMGHFGRFPIRLAWLTFVFPALAINYLGQGSFILKHLDDPKMIADPFFLMAPDWALLPLVILSTLAAIIASQAVITGAFSLTQQAVQLGLLPRIEIRHTSETQLGQIYIPQVNRLLAIGVFALVFLFKNSSALGSAYGIAVTGAMLADTGLFFIVALLVWKWPPWRVALFGIPFLMIDLVFFGANCLKIPEGAYMPLLFGALLMLMMWTWVRGTRIVYEKSRRDSVPLSDLIKMLEKSKPVRVAGTAVFLTSDPDTAPGALLHNLKHNKVLHKRNIMMTINTVPMPRVPESERLVIDDLSEDVKRIIVKVGYMESPRVPHFLALARRRGLDFDIMQTSFFLGKRTIKAAATSGMPLWQDNLFIFLSRTAANATDFFHIPTGRVVELGAQVTV
;
A
#
# COMPACT_ATOMS: atom_id res chain seq x y z
N MET A 1 44.49 47.44 -42.95
CA MET A 1 44.30 47.24 -41.49
C MET A 1 42.97 46.53 -41.29
N GLU A 2 42.98 45.52 -40.41
CA GLU A 2 41.97 44.48 -40.18
C GLU A 2 40.61 44.92 -39.57
N LYS A 3 39.59 44.09 -39.88
CA LYS A 3 38.49 43.52 -39.04
C LYS A 3 37.49 44.46 -38.34
N SER A 4 36.21 44.41 -38.73
CA SER A 4 35.09 43.57 -38.20
C SER A 4 34.55 44.09 -36.85
N GLY A 5 33.28 44.42 -36.63
CA GLY A 5 32.06 43.83 -37.18
C GLY A 5 31.43 42.89 -36.15
N MET A 6 30.73 43.43 -35.14
CA MET A 6 29.79 42.66 -34.32
C MET A 6 28.72 43.61 -33.75
N SER A 7 27.51 43.52 -34.29
CA SER A 7 26.31 44.20 -33.81
C SER A 7 25.70 43.38 -32.68
N ASP A 8 25.53 44.03 -31.53
CA ASP A 8 24.95 43.47 -30.32
C ASP A 8 23.49 43.03 -30.49
N LEU A 9 23.19 41.83 -29.99
CA LEU A 9 21.86 41.28 -29.80
C LEU A 9 21.15 41.99 -28.62
N PRO A 10 19.83 42.26 -28.68
CA PRO A 10 19.11 42.74 -27.52
C PRO A 10 18.89 41.61 -26.51
N SER A 11 19.33 41.86 -25.28
CA SER A 11 19.07 41.06 -24.10
C SER A 11 17.55 40.90 -23.85
N MET A 12 17.01 39.70 -24.09
CA MET A 12 15.71 39.33 -23.54
C MET A 12 15.87 38.94 -22.07
N ASN A 13 15.33 39.78 -21.19
CA ASN A 13 15.01 39.46 -19.81
C ASN A 13 14.02 38.27 -19.77
N GLY A 14 14.54 37.06 -19.61
CA GLY A 14 13.77 35.88 -19.23
C GLY A 14 13.66 35.84 -17.71
N ALA A 15 12.45 35.97 -17.20
CA ALA A 15 12.13 35.81 -15.79
C ALA A 15 12.60 34.43 -15.28
N ASN A 16 13.59 34.44 -14.38
CA ASN A 16 13.88 33.31 -13.51
C ASN A 16 12.70 33.13 -12.54
N THR A 17 11.74 32.28 -12.92
CA THR A 17 10.84 31.67 -11.95
C THR A 17 11.54 30.44 -11.39
N ASP A 18 12.13 30.59 -10.22
CA ASP A 18 12.61 29.50 -9.38
C ASP A 18 11.46 28.51 -9.13
N TYR A 19 11.51 27.35 -9.79
CA TYR A 19 10.66 26.21 -9.48
C TYR A 19 11.26 25.47 -8.27
N THR A 20 11.10 26.04 -7.09
CA THR A 20 11.21 25.28 -5.84
C THR A 20 10.08 24.26 -5.79
N GLY A 21 10.44 22.99 -5.63
CA GLY A 21 9.49 21.88 -5.51
C GLY A 21 8.38 22.21 -4.51
N HIS A 22 7.14 22.07 -4.96
CA HIS A 22 5.98 22.24 -4.11
C HIS A 22 5.97 21.17 -3.01
N GLU A 23 6.50 21.52 -1.83
CA GLU A 23 5.75 21.27 -0.61
C GLU A 23 4.38 21.93 -0.82
N ILE A 24 3.32 21.13 -0.92
CA ILE A 24 1.96 21.65 -0.80
C ILE A 24 1.78 22.00 0.69
N ALA A 25 2.43 23.06 1.15
CA ALA A 25 1.98 23.78 2.32
C ALA A 25 0.62 24.39 1.91
N PRO A 26 -0.50 24.05 2.57
CA PRO A 26 -1.79 24.56 2.14
C PRO A 26 -1.81 26.07 2.38
N LYS A 27 -1.77 26.86 1.31
CA LYS A 27 -2.08 28.28 1.37
C LYS A 27 -3.58 28.42 1.68
N GLY A 28 -3.93 28.38 2.97
CA GLY A 28 -5.26 28.64 3.53
C GLY A 28 -5.74 27.61 4.55
N PHE A 29 -6.05 28.07 5.77
CA PHE A 29 -6.60 27.28 6.88
C PHE A 29 -7.82 26.43 6.46
N LYS A 30 -8.71 26.97 5.62
CA LYS A 30 -9.90 26.27 5.08
C LYS A 30 -9.53 25.04 4.26
N ARG A 31 -8.46 25.09 3.46
CA ARG A 31 -7.99 23.95 2.65
C ARG A 31 -7.38 22.86 3.53
N THR A 32 -6.61 23.27 4.54
CA THR A 32 -6.08 22.34 5.54
C THR A 32 -7.19 21.61 6.29
N LEU A 33 -8.23 22.33 6.72
CA LEU A 33 -9.37 21.74 7.41
C LEU A 33 -10.16 20.78 6.51
N ALA A 34 -10.39 21.15 5.24
CA ALA A 34 -11.02 20.26 4.27
C ALA A 34 -10.21 18.97 4.04
N MET A 35 -8.88 19.07 3.94
CA MET A 35 -8.01 17.89 3.84
C MET A 35 -7.99 17.07 5.14
N ALA A 36 -8.07 17.71 6.31
CA ALA A 36 -8.17 17.02 7.58
C ALA A 36 -9.48 16.22 7.67
N VAL A 37 -10.63 16.82 7.31
CA VAL A 37 -11.92 16.11 7.24
C VAL A 37 -11.90 14.99 6.20
N GLY A 38 -11.28 15.22 5.03
CA GLY A 38 -11.06 14.17 4.04
C GLY A 38 -10.23 13.00 4.60
N SER A 39 -9.19 13.30 5.37
CA SER A 39 -8.36 12.27 6.02
C SER A 39 -9.12 11.50 7.09
N VAL A 40 -10.02 12.14 7.86
CA VAL A 40 -10.93 11.45 8.80
C VAL A 40 -11.74 10.37 8.09
N GLY A 41 -12.22 10.67 6.88
CA GLY A 41 -12.99 9.72 6.07
C GLY A 41 -12.19 8.54 5.56
N VAL A 42 -11.02 8.80 4.96
CA VAL A 42 -10.28 7.78 4.19
C VAL A 42 -9.23 7.07 5.04
N VAL A 43 -8.54 7.80 5.90
CA VAL A 43 -7.35 7.30 6.61
C VAL A 43 -7.71 6.61 7.92
N TYR A 44 -8.73 7.11 8.61
CA TYR A 44 -9.08 6.66 9.97
C TYR A 44 -10.26 5.70 10.01
N GLY A 45 -10.72 5.20 8.86
CA GLY A 45 -11.80 4.21 8.77
C GLY A 45 -11.49 2.96 9.58
N ASP A 46 -10.34 2.33 9.29
CA ASP A 46 -9.93 1.06 9.91
C ASP A 46 -9.81 1.17 11.44
N ILE A 47 -8.90 2.02 11.92
CA ILE A 47 -8.72 2.27 13.37
C ILE A 47 -9.97 2.81 14.06
N GLY A 48 -10.83 3.51 13.32
CA GLY A 48 -12.09 4.05 13.83
C GLY A 48 -13.13 2.97 14.11
N THR A 49 -13.03 1.80 13.48
CA THR A 49 -13.93 0.67 13.73
C THR A 49 -13.46 -0.25 14.85
N SER A 50 -12.20 -0.14 15.29
CA SER A 50 -11.63 -0.92 16.40
C SER A 50 -12.42 -0.93 17.71
N PRO A 51 -13.14 0.14 18.11
CA PRO A 51 -13.98 0.11 19.30
C PRO A 51 -15.11 -0.93 19.27
N LEU A 52 -15.50 -1.43 18.09
CA LEU A 52 -16.51 -2.48 17.94
C LEU A 52 -16.08 -3.83 18.54
N TYR A 53 -14.77 -4.10 18.54
CA TYR A 53 -14.23 -5.43 18.85
C TYR A 53 -13.07 -5.42 19.84
N ALA A 54 -12.20 -4.40 19.87
CA ALA A 54 -10.93 -4.47 20.59
C ALA A 54 -11.10 -4.70 22.10
N LEU A 55 -11.97 -3.94 22.78
CA LEU A 55 -12.18 -4.11 24.22
C LEU A 55 -12.91 -5.42 24.52
N LYS A 56 -13.95 -5.74 23.76
CA LYS A 56 -14.72 -7.00 23.87
C LYS A 56 -13.78 -8.22 23.82
N GLU A 57 -12.92 -8.28 22.80
CA GLU A 57 -11.97 -9.39 22.63
C GLU A 57 -10.88 -9.43 23.71
N SER A 58 -10.44 -8.28 24.22
CA SER A 58 -9.51 -8.23 25.36
C SER A 58 -10.16 -8.75 26.65
N LEU A 59 -11.41 -8.42 26.90
CA LEU A 59 -12.15 -8.86 28.10
C LEU A 59 -12.49 -10.34 28.04
N HIS A 60 -12.84 -10.87 26.86
CA HIS A 60 -13.18 -12.29 26.69
C HIS A 60 -12.06 -13.22 27.18
N HIS A 61 -10.79 -12.84 26.99
CA HIS A 61 -9.65 -13.62 27.47
C HIS A 61 -9.40 -13.47 28.99
N ALA A 62 -9.74 -12.33 29.58
CA ALA A 62 -9.56 -12.07 31.01
C ALA A 62 -10.70 -12.64 31.86
N ALA A 63 -11.93 -12.67 31.34
CA ALA A 63 -13.13 -13.05 32.09
C ALA A 63 -13.27 -14.56 32.42
N LYS A 64 -12.25 -15.40 32.17
CA LYS A 64 -12.33 -16.86 32.36
C LYS A 64 -12.59 -17.29 33.81
N ASP A 65 -12.06 -16.55 34.79
CA ASP A 65 -12.18 -16.83 36.23
C ASP A 65 -13.02 -15.77 36.98
N GLY A 66 -13.81 -14.99 36.24
CA GLY A 66 -14.52 -13.82 36.74
C GLY A 66 -13.71 -12.54 36.53
N LEU A 67 -14.39 -11.45 36.13
CA LEU A 67 -13.75 -10.19 35.78
C LEU A 67 -13.66 -9.29 37.02
N THR A 68 -12.46 -8.80 37.32
CA THR A 68 -12.23 -7.88 38.43
C THR A 68 -12.10 -6.44 37.94
N ARG A 69 -12.37 -5.49 38.84
CA ARG A 69 -12.19 -4.06 38.57
C ARG A 69 -10.77 -3.72 38.12
N ALA A 70 -9.76 -4.32 38.74
CA ALA A 70 -8.37 -4.07 38.41
C ALA A 70 -8.02 -4.53 36.98
N GLU A 71 -8.60 -5.64 36.53
CA GLU A 71 -8.44 -6.14 35.16
C GLU A 71 -9.07 -5.20 34.13
N VAL A 72 -10.29 -4.70 34.37
CA VAL A 72 -10.93 -3.73 33.46
C VAL A 72 -10.10 -2.47 33.32
N ILE A 73 -9.66 -1.88 34.43
CA ILE A 73 -8.81 -0.68 34.41
C ILE A 73 -7.47 -0.98 33.73
N GLY A 74 -6.86 -2.14 34.00
CA GLY A 74 -5.61 -2.59 33.39
C GLY A 74 -5.72 -2.75 31.87
N ILE A 75 -6.78 -3.38 31.38
CA ILE A 75 -7.04 -3.59 29.95
C ILE A 75 -7.30 -2.27 29.23
N VAL A 76 -8.14 -1.39 29.82
CA VAL A 76 -8.39 -0.06 29.24
C VAL A 76 -7.10 0.77 29.24
N SER A 77 -6.28 0.66 30.29
CA SER A 77 -4.95 1.28 30.32
C SER A 77 -4.07 0.77 29.18
N LEU A 78 -4.03 -0.56 28.95
CA LEU A 78 -3.29 -1.16 27.84
C LEU A 78 -3.74 -0.64 26.48
N LEU A 79 -5.05 -0.54 26.24
CA LEU A 79 -5.61 0.00 25.00
C LEU A 79 -5.20 1.47 24.78
N LEU A 80 -5.35 2.31 25.79
CA LEU A 80 -4.97 3.73 25.71
C LEU A 80 -3.47 3.90 25.43
N TRP A 81 -2.62 3.18 26.16
CA TRP A 81 -1.18 3.27 26.01
C TRP A 81 -0.68 2.61 24.71
N ALA A 82 -1.34 1.57 24.21
CA ALA A 82 -1.06 1.00 22.90
C ALA A 82 -1.32 2.04 21.80
N ILE A 83 -2.49 2.69 21.80
CA ILE A 83 -2.82 3.76 20.83
C ILE A 83 -1.86 4.95 20.98
N MET A 84 -1.54 5.35 22.20
CA MET A 84 -0.63 6.46 22.45
C MET A 84 0.78 6.14 21.95
N ILE A 85 1.35 4.99 22.29
CA ILE A 85 2.75 4.67 21.95
C ILE A 85 2.86 4.24 20.48
N VAL A 86 2.02 3.32 20.01
CA VAL A 86 2.12 2.77 18.66
C VAL A 86 1.64 3.79 17.64
N VAL A 87 0.41 4.29 17.77
CA VAL A 87 -0.18 5.14 16.74
C VAL A 87 0.34 6.58 16.86
N THR A 88 0.27 7.18 18.05
CA THR A 88 0.64 8.59 18.22
C THR A 88 2.14 8.81 18.19
N VAL A 89 2.89 8.12 19.04
CA VAL A 89 4.34 8.33 19.14
C VAL A 89 5.04 7.68 17.94
N LYS A 90 4.95 6.36 17.76
CA LYS A 90 5.71 5.66 16.72
C LYS A 90 5.26 6.06 15.30
N TYR A 91 3.98 5.93 14.95
CA TYR A 91 3.54 6.22 13.58
C TYR A 91 3.45 7.73 13.28
N VAL A 92 2.59 8.44 13.99
CA VAL A 92 2.23 9.83 13.68
C VAL A 92 3.42 10.79 13.86
N ILE A 93 4.22 10.64 14.92
CA ILE A 93 5.37 11.51 15.20
C ILE A 93 6.64 11.06 14.46
N PHE A 94 7.00 9.77 14.49
CA PHE A 94 8.27 9.27 13.94
C PHE A 94 8.17 8.73 12.50
N ILE A 95 7.42 7.65 12.25
CA ILE A 95 7.42 6.95 10.95
C ILE A 95 6.92 7.86 9.82
N MET A 96 5.88 8.66 10.07
CA MET A 96 5.36 9.64 9.09
C MET A 96 6.35 10.75 8.71
N ARG A 97 7.54 10.82 9.32
CA ARG A 97 8.62 11.72 8.84
C ARG A 97 9.49 11.06 7.79
N ALA A 98 9.49 9.73 7.72
CA ALA A 98 10.25 8.97 6.76
C ALA A 98 9.43 8.81 5.47
N ASP A 99 9.22 9.91 4.74
CA ASP A 99 8.57 9.86 3.43
C ASP A 99 9.58 9.76 2.29
N ASN A 100 9.18 9.16 1.18
CA ASN A 100 9.91 9.24 -0.08
C ASN A 100 9.24 10.28 -0.97
N LYS A 101 9.67 11.54 -0.89
CA LYS A 101 9.08 12.68 -1.65
C LYS A 101 7.55 12.81 -1.46
N GLY A 102 7.07 12.70 -0.22
CA GLY A 102 5.67 12.82 0.16
C GLY A 102 4.89 11.51 0.19
N GLU A 103 5.41 10.42 -0.39
CA GLU A 103 4.77 9.10 -0.34
C GLU A 103 5.27 8.27 0.85
N GLY A 104 4.35 7.58 1.53
CA GLY A 104 4.65 6.65 2.62
C GLY A 104 4.32 5.20 2.27
N GLY A 105 4.28 4.33 3.27
CA GLY A 105 4.08 2.88 3.16
C GLY A 105 5.37 2.06 3.10
N THR A 106 5.27 0.76 3.40
CA THR A 106 6.40 -0.19 3.48
C THR A 106 7.26 -0.22 2.23
N LEU A 107 6.64 -0.28 1.04
CA LEU A 107 7.40 -0.31 -0.22
C LEU A 107 8.09 1.02 -0.53
N SER A 108 7.52 2.16 -0.09
CA SER A 108 8.18 3.46 -0.16
C SER A 108 9.41 3.51 0.75
N LEU A 109 9.33 2.98 1.99
CA LEU A 109 10.48 2.83 2.89
C LEU A 109 11.55 1.91 2.30
N MET A 110 11.14 0.76 1.77
CA MET A 110 12.04 -0.18 1.12
C MET A 110 12.79 0.50 -0.04
N ALA A 111 12.07 1.22 -0.92
CA ALA A 111 12.68 1.93 -2.04
C ALA A 111 13.68 3.01 -1.57
N LEU A 112 13.33 3.76 -0.52
CA LEU A 112 14.18 4.80 0.07
C LEU A 112 15.44 4.19 0.70
N ALA A 113 15.29 3.15 1.51
CA ALA A 113 16.38 2.42 2.15
C ALA A 113 17.32 1.78 1.11
N GLN A 114 16.74 1.15 0.08
CA GLN A 114 17.51 0.51 -0.99
C GLN A 114 18.34 1.51 -1.78
N LYS A 115 17.78 2.69 -2.07
CA LYS A 115 18.47 3.78 -2.74
C LYS A 115 19.60 4.33 -1.89
N ALA A 116 19.39 4.52 -0.58
CA ALA A 116 20.39 5.03 0.35
C ALA A 116 21.58 4.07 0.51
N PHE A 117 21.33 2.76 0.49
CA PHE A 117 22.37 1.74 0.57
C PHE A 117 23.24 1.67 -0.71
N GLY A 118 22.74 2.15 -1.85
CA GLY A 118 23.49 2.23 -3.13
C GLY A 118 23.72 0.90 -3.86
N ARG A 119 23.38 -0.24 -3.25
CA ARG A 119 23.43 -1.59 -3.85
C ARG A 119 22.17 -2.36 -3.48
N ARG A 120 21.79 -3.38 -4.25
CA ARG A 120 20.69 -4.30 -3.87
C ARG A 120 21.07 -5.07 -2.61
N SER A 121 20.26 -4.96 -1.57
CA SER A 121 20.52 -5.51 -0.23
C SER A 121 19.42 -6.50 0.09
N MET A 122 19.80 -7.77 0.29
CA MET A 122 18.85 -8.85 0.54
C MET A 122 18.01 -8.61 1.80
N PRO A 123 18.57 -8.14 2.94
CA PRO A 123 17.76 -7.81 4.12
C PRO A 123 16.70 -6.73 3.90
N ILE A 124 17.04 -5.64 3.21
CA ILE A 124 16.09 -4.55 2.91
C ILE A 124 14.96 -5.07 2.03
N PHE A 125 15.33 -5.83 0.99
CA PHE A 125 14.37 -6.46 0.09
C PHE A 125 13.44 -7.42 0.83
N LEU A 126 13.98 -8.30 1.68
CA LEU A 126 13.19 -9.27 2.45
C LEU A 126 12.22 -8.57 3.41
N LEU A 127 12.68 -7.54 4.13
CA LEU A 127 11.81 -6.76 5.02
C LEU A 127 10.68 -6.07 4.25
N GLY A 128 10.99 -5.43 3.12
CA GLY A 128 9.96 -4.75 2.32
C GLY A 128 8.95 -5.72 1.68
N VAL A 129 9.41 -6.87 1.18
CA VAL A 129 8.54 -7.92 0.63
C VAL A 129 7.71 -8.57 1.73
N LEU A 130 8.28 -8.82 2.91
CA LEU A 130 7.55 -9.34 4.07
C LEU A 130 6.45 -8.38 4.51
N GLY A 131 6.77 -7.12 4.75
CA GLY A 131 5.78 -6.13 5.18
C GLY A 131 4.66 -5.95 4.15
N ALA A 132 5.02 -5.82 2.86
CA ALA A 132 4.01 -5.72 1.79
C ALA A 132 3.10 -6.96 1.73
N ALA A 133 3.65 -8.17 1.84
CA ALA A 133 2.87 -9.40 1.80
C ALA A 133 1.94 -9.56 3.01
N LEU A 134 2.38 -9.12 4.20
CA LEU A 134 1.56 -9.13 5.41
C LEU A 134 0.46 -8.06 5.39
N PHE A 135 0.71 -6.89 4.79
CA PHE A 135 -0.31 -5.88 4.52
C PHE A 135 -1.41 -6.39 3.56
N TYR A 136 -1.07 -7.22 2.58
CA TYR A 136 -2.09 -7.91 1.78
C TYR A 136 -2.94 -8.86 2.62
N GLY A 137 -2.33 -9.52 3.61
CA GLY A 137 -3.06 -10.34 4.58
C GLY A 137 -4.09 -9.51 5.35
N ASP A 138 -3.68 -8.36 5.87
CA ASP A 138 -4.56 -7.35 6.49
C ASP A 138 -5.69 -6.93 5.55
N SER A 139 -5.37 -6.69 4.28
CA SER A 139 -6.34 -6.31 3.25
C SER A 139 -7.44 -7.33 2.96
N ILE A 140 -7.24 -8.59 3.33
CA ILE A 140 -8.24 -9.65 3.23
C ILE A 140 -9.05 -9.75 4.53
N ILE A 141 -8.44 -9.48 5.69
CA ILE A 141 -9.07 -9.71 6.99
C ILE A 141 -9.92 -8.52 7.42
N THR A 142 -9.44 -7.29 7.23
CA THR A 142 -10.12 -6.08 7.69
C THR A 142 -11.55 -5.96 7.16
N PRO A 143 -11.84 -6.20 5.87
CA PRO A 143 -13.22 -6.16 5.39
C PRO A 143 -14.12 -7.23 6.02
N ALA A 144 -13.58 -8.43 6.22
CA ALA A 144 -14.33 -9.51 6.86
C ALA A 144 -14.64 -9.16 8.33
N MET A 145 -13.64 -8.67 9.06
CA MET A 145 -13.75 -8.46 10.51
C MET A 145 -14.57 -7.22 10.85
N THR A 146 -14.37 -6.11 10.16
CA THR A 146 -15.11 -4.87 10.42
C THR A 146 -16.58 -4.98 10.04
N VAL A 147 -16.92 -5.55 8.88
CA VAL A 147 -18.31 -5.70 8.44
C VAL A 147 -19.05 -6.72 9.32
N LEU A 148 -18.43 -7.85 9.63
CA LEU A 148 -19.05 -8.86 10.49
C LEU A 148 -19.31 -8.31 11.90
N SER A 149 -18.34 -7.58 12.49
CA SER A 149 -18.51 -6.97 13.81
C SER A 149 -19.62 -5.91 13.84
N ALA A 150 -19.75 -5.11 12.78
CA ALA A 150 -20.83 -4.12 12.68
C ALA A 150 -22.21 -4.77 12.54
N VAL A 151 -22.34 -5.80 11.70
CA VAL A 151 -23.62 -6.48 11.45
C VAL A 151 -24.05 -7.33 12.64
N GLU A 152 -23.13 -7.86 13.44
CA GLU A 152 -23.44 -8.61 14.66
C GLU A 152 -24.24 -7.81 15.68
N GLY A 153 -24.17 -6.48 15.67
CA GLY A 153 -25.02 -5.62 16.51
C GLY A 153 -26.53 -5.82 16.25
N LEU A 154 -26.93 -6.32 15.07
CA LEU A 154 -28.35 -6.65 14.79
C LEU A 154 -28.91 -7.78 15.66
N LYS A 155 -28.05 -8.63 16.26
CA LYS A 155 -28.46 -9.65 17.23
C LYS A 155 -29.20 -9.05 18.42
N LEU A 156 -28.83 -7.83 18.81
CA LEU A 156 -29.42 -7.11 19.94
C LEU A 156 -30.73 -6.40 19.54
N VAL A 157 -30.98 -6.20 18.24
CA VAL A 157 -32.14 -5.46 17.72
C VAL A 157 -33.33 -6.38 17.46
N THR A 158 -33.11 -7.55 16.85
CA THR A 158 -34.20 -8.46 16.48
C THR A 158 -33.81 -9.94 16.57
N PRO A 159 -34.71 -10.81 17.06
CA PRO A 159 -34.45 -12.25 17.17
C PRO A 159 -34.12 -12.94 15.84
N VAL A 160 -34.51 -12.36 14.69
CA VAL A 160 -34.19 -12.91 13.37
C VAL A 160 -32.67 -13.04 13.17
N PHE A 161 -31.89 -12.11 13.71
CA PHE A 161 -30.43 -12.15 13.62
C PHE A 161 -29.77 -12.92 14.76
N ALA A 162 -30.54 -13.56 15.66
CA ALA A 162 -29.98 -14.49 16.65
C ALA A 162 -29.35 -15.72 15.97
N ASP A 163 -29.85 -16.11 14.79
CA ASP A 163 -29.18 -17.08 13.94
C ASP A 163 -27.96 -16.45 13.25
N GLN A 164 -26.77 -16.96 13.57
CA GLN A 164 -25.50 -16.51 13.00
C GLN A 164 -25.48 -16.59 11.47
N TRP A 165 -26.24 -17.52 10.88
CA TRP A 165 -26.33 -17.62 9.43
C TRP A 165 -26.88 -16.35 8.78
N ASN A 166 -27.87 -15.71 9.39
CA ASN A 166 -28.47 -14.47 8.85
C ASN A 166 -27.48 -13.29 8.90
N VAL A 167 -26.67 -13.22 9.95
CA VAL A 167 -25.58 -12.24 10.08
C VAL A 167 -24.53 -12.45 8.98
N ILE A 168 -24.13 -13.71 8.75
CA ILE A 168 -23.16 -14.06 7.70
C ILE A 168 -23.70 -13.69 6.32
N MET A 169 -24.94 -14.06 6.01
CA MET A 169 -25.56 -13.77 4.69
C MET A 169 -25.65 -12.27 4.43
N LEU A 170 -26.04 -11.48 5.43
CA LEU A 170 -26.11 -10.02 5.29
C LEU A 170 -24.71 -9.40 5.13
N SER A 171 -23.73 -9.88 5.89
CA SER A 171 -22.33 -9.45 5.76
C SER A 171 -21.78 -9.75 4.37
N VAL A 172 -22.04 -10.95 3.84
CA VAL A 172 -21.67 -11.34 2.47
C VAL A 172 -22.37 -10.46 1.43
N ALA A 173 -23.65 -10.14 1.61
CA ALA A 173 -24.37 -9.25 0.70
C ALA A 173 -23.77 -7.84 0.66
N ILE A 174 -23.41 -7.28 1.82
CA ILE A 174 -22.75 -5.97 1.93
C ILE A 174 -21.38 -6.01 1.25
N LEU A 175 -20.56 -7.02 1.55
CA LEU A 175 -19.23 -7.20 0.96
C LEU A 175 -19.31 -7.44 -0.56
N LEU A 176 -20.29 -8.20 -1.04
CA LEU A 176 -20.51 -8.41 -2.47
C LEU A 176 -20.85 -7.09 -3.18
N ALA A 177 -21.79 -6.32 -2.63
CA ALA A 177 -22.11 -4.99 -3.16
C ALA A 177 -20.87 -4.08 -3.18
N LEU A 178 -20.06 -4.14 -2.11
CA LEU A 178 -18.81 -3.41 -1.99
C LEU A 178 -17.84 -3.75 -3.13
N PHE A 179 -17.53 -5.04 -3.32
CA PHE A 179 -16.59 -5.52 -4.35
C PHE A 179 -17.10 -5.31 -5.78
N MET A 180 -18.43 -5.33 -6.00
CA MET A 180 -19.04 -5.06 -7.30
C MET A 180 -18.93 -3.59 -7.73
N VAL A 181 -18.96 -2.65 -6.79
CA VAL A 181 -18.93 -1.21 -7.09
C VAL A 181 -17.51 -0.69 -7.36
N GLN A 182 -16.46 -1.45 -7.01
CA GLN A 182 -15.05 -1.00 -7.13
C GLN A 182 -14.65 -0.53 -8.54
N ASN A 183 -15.22 -1.13 -9.59
CA ASN A 183 -14.91 -0.77 -10.97
C ASN A 183 -15.41 0.62 -11.40
N LYS A 184 -16.41 1.19 -10.70
CA LYS A 184 -16.98 2.51 -10.98
C LYS A 184 -16.15 3.64 -10.37
N GLY A 185 -15.13 3.31 -9.58
CA GLY A 185 -14.34 4.26 -8.82
C GLY A 185 -15.06 4.80 -7.58
N THR A 186 -14.28 5.31 -6.64
CA THR A 186 -14.79 5.87 -5.38
C THR A 186 -15.07 7.37 -5.46
N ALA A 187 -14.77 8.05 -6.58
CA ALA A 187 -14.91 9.50 -6.73
C ALA A 187 -16.26 10.06 -6.26
N SER A 188 -17.36 9.45 -6.69
CA SER A 188 -18.71 9.94 -6.39
C SER A 188 -19.10 9.73 -4.92
N VAL A 189 -18.49 8.77 -4.23
CA VAL A 189 -18.86 8.38 -2.85
C VAL A 189 -17.85 8.89 -1.83
N ALA A 190 -16.61 9.14 -2.24
CA ALA A 190 -15.52 9.63 -1.39
C ALA A 190 -15.85 10.96 -0.69
N ASN A 191 -16.68 11.81 -1.32
CA ASN A 191 -17.18 13.05 -0.72
C ASN A 191 -18.04 12.82 0.53
N PHE A 192 -18.68 11.65 0.65
CA PHE A 192 -19.50 11.29 1.81
C PHE A 192 -18.72 10.57 2.91
N PHE A 193 -17.54 10.01 2.61
CA PHE A 193 -16.75 9.27 3.60
C PHE A 193 -16.32 10.16 4.77
N GLY A 194 -15.83 11.37 4.48
CA GLY A 194 -15.44 12.36 5.51
C GLY A 194 -16.58 12.68 6.48
N PRO A 195 -17.73 13.20 6.00
CA PRO A 195 -18.88 13.51 6.84
C PRO A 195 -19.40 12.32 7.66
N ILE A 196 -19.51 11.13 7.07
CA ILE A 196 -19.99 9.92 7.77
C ILE A 196 -19.03 9.56 8.91
N MET A 197 -17.72 9.57 8.65
CA MET A 197 -16.73 9.26 9.69
C MET A 197 -16.66 10.34 10.77
N VAL A 198 -16.89 11.61 10.45
CA VAL A 198 -17.02 12.67 11.46
C VAL A 198 -18.22 12.41 12.38
N ILE A 199 -19.36 12.01 11.82
CA ILE A 199 -20.53 11.62 12.62
C ILE A 199 -20.19 10.41 13.48
N TRP A 200 -19.57 9.37 12.90
CA TRP A 200 -19.14 8.18 13.62
C TRP A 200 -18.25 8.49 14.84
N PHE A 201 -17.14 9.21 14.64
CA PHE A 201 -16.25 9.59 15.75
C PHE A 201 -16.94 10.48 16.79
N SER A 202 -17.87 11.34 16.37
CA SER A 202 -18.65 12.16 17.30
C SER A 202 -19.59 11.29 18.16
N VAL A 203 -20.22 10.28 17.56
CA VAL A 203 -21.06 9.30 18.29
C VAL A 203 -20.21 8.45 19.24
N LEU A 204 -19.02 8.01 18.82
CA LEU A 204 -18.08 7.31 19.72
C LEU A 204 -17.72 8.15 20.95
N ALA A 205 -17.37 9.42 20.73
CA ALA A 205 -17.03 10.35 21.80
C ALA A 205 -18.23 10.61 22.72
N LEU A 206 -19.43 10.79 22.16
CA LEU A 206 -20.65 11.04 22.92
C LEU A 206 -21.03 9.85 23.79
N LEU A 207 -21.09 8.64 23.21
CA LEU A 207 -21.38 7.41 23.97
C LEU A 207 -20.35 7.20 25.08
N GLY A 208 -19.07 7.40 24.77
CA GLY A 208 -18.01 7.32 25.78
C GLY A 208 -18.21 8.31 26.92
N ALA A 209 -18.42 9.59 26.59
CA ALA A 209 -18.54 10.67 27.57
C ALA A 209 -19.73 10.49 28.52
N VAL A 210 -20.88 10.00 28.02
CA VAL A 210 -22.07 9.73 28.83
C VAL A 210 -21.82 8.67 29.90
N HIS A 211 -21.00 7.67 29.59
CA HIS A 211 -20.74 6.54 30.49
C HIS A 211 -19.52 6.71 31.39
N ILE A 212 -18.65 7.70 31.16
CA ILE A 212 -17.51 7.96 32.07
C ILE A 212 -17.98 8.24 33.52
N SER A 213 -19.17 8.81 33.70
CA SER A 213 -19.73 9.05 35.04
C SER A 213 -20.29 7.81 35.73
N ASP A 214 -20.43 6.67 35.03
CA ASP A 214 -20.85 5.42 35.67
C ASP A 214 -19.84 4.98 36.74
N ASP A 215 -18.54 5.19 36.49
CA ASP A 215 -17.48 4.96 37.45
C ASP A 215 -16.22 5.80 37.13
N TYR A 216 -15.97 6.84 37.94
CA TYR A 216 -14.80 7.72 37.78
C TYR A 216 -13.44 7.04 38.02
N GLY A 217 -13.41 5.86 38.63
CA GLY A 217 -12.20 5.07 38.83
C GLY A 217 -11.57 4.62 37.52
N ILE A 218 -12.32 4.60 36.40
CA ILE A 218 -11.74 4.28 35.08
C ILE A 218 -10.66 5.27 34.64
N LEU A 219 -10.70 6.52 35.13
CA LEU A 219 -9.71 7.55 34.82
C LEU A 219 -8.30 7.16 35.28
N ALA A 220 -8.20 6.22 36.22
CA ALA A 220 -6.93 5.63 36.62
C ALA A 220 -6.19 4.96 35.44
N ALA A 221 -6.89 4.55 34.38
CA ALA A 221 -6.31 3.96 33.17
C ALA A 221 -5.31 4.87 32.44
N PHE A 222 -5.35 6.21 32.65
CA PHE A 222 -4.33 7.12 32.13
C PHE A 222 -2.95 6.89 32.75
N ASN A 223 -2.88 6.32 33.96
CA ASN A 223 -1.62 5.97 34.59
C ASN A 223 -1.09 4.64 34.01
N PRO A 224 0.09 4.62 33.35
CA PRO A 224 0.64 3.41 32.72
C PRO A 224 0.98 2.31 33.74
N TYR A 225 1.01 2.65 35.04
CA TYR A 225 1.13 1.68 36.12
C TYR A 225 0.10 0.56 36.01
N TYR A 226 -1.17 0.85 35.66
CA TYR A 226 -2.21 -0.19 35.58
C TYR A 226 -1.99 -1.15 34.42
N ALA A 227 -1.55 -0.65 33.27
CA ALA A 227 -1.14 -1.48 32.14
C ALA A 227 0.06 -2.38 32.51
N GLY A 228 1.09 -1.81 33.13
CA GLY A 228 2.27 -2.56 33.57
C GLY A 228 1.96 -3.59 34.65
N ALA A 229 1.17 -3.22 35.66
CA ALA A 229 0.74 -4.11 36.73
C ALA A 229 -0.10 -5.26 36.19
N PHE A 230 -1.02 -5.00 35.25
CA PHE A 230 -1.78 -6.05 34.60
C PHE A 230 -0.86 -7.07 33.91
N MET A 231 0.10 -6.60 33.11
CA MET A 231 1.05 -7.48 32.40
C MET A 231 1.93 -8.30 33.35
N LEU A 232 2.39 -7.70 34.45
CA LEU A 232 3.26 -8.37 35.42
C LEU A 232 2.51 -9.41 36.26
N ASN A 233 1.23 -9.18 36.56
CA ASN A 233 0.44 -10.02 37.46
C ASN A 233 -0.27 -11.20 36.76
N HIS A 234 -0.54 -11.11 35.45
CA HIS A 234 -1.36 -12.10 34.73
C HIS A 234 -0.58 -13.04 33.79
N GLY A 235 0.75 -12.92 33.73
CA GLY A 235 1.62 -13.84 33.00
C GLY A 235 1.19 -14.11 31.56
N VAL A 236 0.87 -15.37 31.23
CA VAL A 236 0.45 -15.80 29.87
C VAL A 236 -0.91 -15.20 29.48
N ILE A 237 -1.84 -15.05 30.43
CA ILE A 237 -3.15 -14.41 30.17
C ILE A 237 -2.93 -12.96 29.76
N GLY A 238 -1.98 -12.27 30.42
CA GLY A 238 -1.56 -10.92 30.03
C GLY A 238 -1.11 -10.84 28.57
N LEU A 239 -0.34 -11.83 28.09
CA LEU A 239 0.07 -11.91 26.67
C LEU A 239 -1.11 -12.18 25.73
N LEU A 240 -2.04 -13.06 26.09
CA LEU A 240 -3.24 -13.32 25.27
C LEU A 240 -4.11 -12.06 25.12
N VAL A 241 -4.32 -11.35 26.23
CA VAL A 241 -5.04 -10.07 26.26
C VAL A 241 -4.32 -9.02 25.43
N LEU A 242 -2.99 -8.93 25.53
CA LEU A 242 -2.19 -8.03 24.70
C LEU A 242 -2.32 -8.34 23.20
N GLY A 243 -2.43 -9.63 22.88
CA GLY A 243 -2.77 -10.14 21.56
C GLY A 243 -4.20 -9.83 21.11
N SER A 244 -5.07 -9.24 21.94
CA SER A 244 -6.33 -8.62 21.53
C SER A 244 -6.26 -7.09 21.61
N VAL A 245 -5.48 -6.53 22.54
CA VAL A 245 -5.25 -5.07 22.63
C VAL A 245 -4.68 -4.50 21.34
N PHE A 246 -3.88 -5.26 20.59
CA PHE A 246 -3.35 -4.79 19.31
C PHE A 246 -4.47 -4.43 18.31
N LEU A 247 -5.67 -5.00 18.44
CA LEU A 247 -6.84 -4.70 17.61
C LEU A 247 -7.22 -3.20 17.65
N ALA A 248 -6.80 -2.48 18.69
CA ALA A 248 -7.02 -1.05 18.83
C ALA A 248 -6.03 -0.18 18.04
N VAL A 249 -4.92 -0.76 17.56
CA VAL A 249 -3.89 -0.05 16.80
C VAL A 249 -3.84 -0.46 15.33
N THR A 250 -4.78 -1.30 14.90
CA THR A 250 -4.94 -1.67 13.49
C THR A 250 -5.30 -0.44 12.66
N GLY A 251 -4.86 -0.41 11.41
CA GLY A 251 -4.96 0.77 10.57
C GLY A 251 -3.82 1.78 10.73
N ALA A 252 -2.94 1.69 11.72
CA ALA A 252 -1.79 2.61 11.87
C ALA A 252 -0.90 2.67 10.60
N GLU A 253 -0.77 1.55 9.89
CA GLU A 253 -0.03 1.44 8.63
C GLU A 253 -0.75 2.14 7.47
N ALA A 254 -2.10 2.15 7.46
CA ALA A 254 -2.89 2.88 6.48
C ALA A 254 -2.66 4.40 6.59
N LEU A 255 -2.49 4.94 7.81
CA LEU A 255 -2.08 6.35 8.02
C LEU A 255 -0.77 6.67 7.30
N TYR A 256 0.16 5.73 7.31
CA TYR A 256 1.46 5.90 6.69
C TYR A 256 1.38 5.74 5.16
N ALA A 257 0.63 4.76 4.66
CA ALA A 257 0.43 4.54 3.23
C ALA A 257 -0.28 5.73 2.53
N ASP A 258 -1.27 6.35 3.18
CA ASP A 258 -2.08 7.44 2.61
C ASP A 258 -1.47 8.84 2.70
N MET A 259 -0.22 8.94 3.16
CA MET A 259 0.51 10.21 3.19
C MET A 259 0.61 10.90 1.83
N GLY A 260 0.67 10.14 0.74
CA GLY A 260 0.74 10.69 -0.62
C GLY A 260 -0.49 11.49 -1.03
N HIS A 261 -1.66 11.17 -0.45
CA HIS A 261 -2.94 11.78 -0.79
C HIS A 261 -3.24 13.04 0.04
N PHE A 262 -3.04 12.96 1.37
CA PHE A 262 -3.42 14.04 2.30
C PHE A 262 -2.23 14.83 2.85
N GLY A 263 -1.03 14.27 2.79
CA GLY A 263 0.16 14.82 3.43
C GLY A 263 0.19 14.59 4.95
N ARG A 264 1.37 14.76 5.54
CA ARG A 264 1.60 14.48 6.97
C ARG A 264 0.82 15.37 7.93
N PHE A 265 0.63 16.65 7.61
CA PHE A 265 0.09 17.63 8.55
C PHE A 265 -1.43 17.49 8.75
N PRO A 266 -2.27 17.36 7.70
CA PRO A 266 -3.70 17.14 7.89
C PRO A 266 -4.03 15.86 8.65
N ILE A 267 -3.30 14.76 8.36
CA ILE A 267 -3.41 13.49 9.09
C ILE A 267 -3.10 13.72 10.58
N ARG A 268 -1.93 14.32 10.90
CA ARG A 268 -1.55 14.64 12.29
C ARG A 268 -2.58 15.49 13.03
N LEU A 269 -3.11 16.52 12.37
CA LEU A 269 -4.11 17.40 12.96
C LEU A 269 -5.39 16.63 13.29
N ALA A 270 -5.94 15.90 12.31
CA ALA A 270 -7.14 15.08 12.50
C ALA A 270 -6.97 14.04 13.62
N TRP A 271 -5.81 13.39 13.70
CA TRP A 271 -5.48 12.45 14.77
C TRP A 271 -5.55 13.12 16.15
N LEU A 272 -4.72 14.15 16.36
CA LEU A 272 -4.50 14.71 17.69
C LEU A 272 -5.71 15.48 18.22
N THR A 273 -6.48 16.14 17.35
CA THR A 273 -7.59 17.00 17.80
C THR A 273 -8.94 16.31 17.82
N PHE A 274 -9.11 15.19 17.11
CA PHE A 274 -10.43 14.60 16.93
C PHE A 274 -10.44 13.08 17.09
N VAL A 275 -9.69 12.34 16.28
CA VAL A 275 -9.77 10.87 16.26
C VAL A 275 -9.25 10.25 17.56
N PHE A 276 -8.04 10.61 18.00
CA PHE A 276 -7.48 10.08 19.26
C PHE A 276 -8.35 10.42 20.48
N PRO A 277 -8.77 11.68 20.70
CA PRO A 277 -9.69 12.00 21.79
C PRO A 277 -11.00 11.20 21.75
N ALA A 278 -11.62 11.04 20.57
CA ALA A 278 -12.86 10.28 20.43
C ALA A 278 -12.68 8.80 20.80
N LEU A 279 -11.61 8.17 20.33
CA LEU A 279 -11.27 6.78 20.68
C LEU A 279 -10.97 6.62 22.18
N ALA A 280 -10.17 7.53 22.75
CA ALA A 280 -9.81 7.47 24.16
C ALA A 280 -11.04 7.62 25.08
N ILE A 281 -11.92 8.59 24.77
CA ILE A 281 -13.19 8.79 25.49
C ILE A 281 -14.08 7.55 25.36
N ASN A 282 -14.15 6.95 24.18
CA ASN A 282 -14.97 5.76 23.96
C ASN A 282 -14.45 4.54 24.76
N TYR A 283 -13.16 4.24 24.74
CA TYR A 283 -12.60 3.14 25.53
C TYR A 283 -12.75 3.35 27.04
N LEU A 284 -12.59 4.59 27.52
CA LEU A 284 -12.86 4.93 28.93
C LEU A 284 -14.34 4.74 29.27
N GLY A 285 -15.26 5.19 28.41
CA GLY A 285 -16.70 5.02 28.63
C GLY A 285 -17.12 3.55 28.61
N GLN A 286 -16.62 2.75 27.67
CA GLN A 286 -16.87 1.30 27.65
C GLN A 286 -16.34 0.63 28.94
N GLY A 287 -15.12 0.98 29.38
CA GLY A 287 -14.56 0.47 30.63
C GLY A 287 -15.41 0.83 31.85
N SER A 288 -15.84 2.09 31.94
CA SER A 288 -16.72 2.58 33.01
C SER A 288 -18.08 1.88 33.03
N PHE A 289 -18.69 1.69 31.86
CA PHE A 289 -19.95 0.96 31.70
C PHE A 289 -19.83 -0.48 32.24
N ILE A 290 -18.73 -1.16 31.95
CA ILE A 290 -18.46 -2.52 32.44
C ILE A 290 -18.22 -2.52 33.94
N LEU A 291 -17.48 -1.54 34.48
CA LEU A 291 -17.22 -1.44 35.92
C LEU A 291 -18.52 -1.38 36.74
N LYS A 292 -19.55 -0.73 36.20
CA LYS A 292 -20.88 -0.68 36.81
C LYS A 292 -21.68 -1.98 36.70
N HIS A 293 -21.39 -2.81 35.69
CA HIS A 293 -22.13 -4.04 35.38
C HIS A 293 -21.22 -5.29 35.45
N LEU A 294 -20.26 -5.30 36.38
CA LEU A 294 -19.25 -6.36 36.52
C LEU A 294 -19.87 -7.75 36.73
N ASP A 295 -21.06 -7.79 37.33
CA ASP A 295 -21.79 -9.02 37.67
C ASP A 295 -22.75 -9.49 36.56
N ASP A 296 -22.87 -8.77 35.42
CA ASP A 296 -23.76 -9.13 34.31
C ASP A 296 -22.97 -9.62 33.09
N PRO A 297 -22.90 -10.95 32.86
CA PRO A 297 -22.20 -11.54 31.72
C PRO A 297 -22.71 -11.04 30.36
N LYS A 298 -23.98 -10.62 30.26
CA LYS A 298 -24.54 -10.12 29.00
C LYS A 298 -23.95 -8.75 28.66
N MET A 299 -23.77 -7.89 29.65
CA MET A 299 -23.19 -6.55 29.46
C MET A 299 -21.71 -6.62 29.08
N ILE A 300 -21.00 -7.64 29.56
CA ILE A 300 -19.59 -7.90 29.23
C ILE A 300 -19.43 -8.45 27.80
N ALA A 301 -20.43 -9.16 27.28
CA ALA A 301 -20.34 -9.82 25.97
C ALA A 301 -20.31 -8.84 24.79
N ASP A 302 -21.06 -7.74 24.85
CA ASP A 302 -21.15 -6.75 23.76
C ASP A 302 -21.26 -5.30 24.29
N PRO A 303 -20.23 -4.81 25.01
CA PRO A 303 -20.29 -3.54 25.74
C PRO A 303 -20.53 -2.35 24.82
N PHE A 304 -19.96 -2.36 23.61
CA PHE A 304 -20.09 -1.26 22.66
C PHE A 304 -21.54 -0.92 22.30
N PHE A 305 -22.32 -1.92 21.87
CA PHE A 305 -23.69 -1.71 21.44
C PHE A 305 -24.64 -1.50 22.62
N LEU A 306 -24.36 -2.14 23.76
CA LEU A 306 -25.17 -2.05 24.97
C LEU A 306 -25.02 -0.72 25.73
N MET A 307 -23.99 0.08 25.43
CA MET A 307 -23.91 1.48 25.88
C MET A 307 -24.98 2.36 25.21
N ALA A 308 -25.48 1.98 24.03
CA ALA A 308 -26.51 2.79 23.38
C ALA A 308 -27.88 2.53 24.02
N PRO A 309 -28.70 3.56 24.24
CA PRO A 309 -30.08 3.36 24.65
C PRO A 309 -30.85 2.63 23.53
N ASP A 310 -31.90 1.88 23.89
CA ASP A 310 -32.63 1.00 22.97
C ASP A 310 -33.07 1.68 21.65
N TRP A 311 -33.50 2.95 21.71
CA TRP A 311 -33.93 3.71 20.53
C TRP A 311 -32.77 4.03 19.56
N ALA A 312 -31.54 4.14 20.08
CA ALA A 312 -30.35 4.50 19.32
C ALA A 312 -29.59 3.27 18.79
N LEU A 313 -29.93 2.06 19.25
CA LEU A 313 -29.26 0.82 18.89
C LEU A 313 -29.29 0.57 17.37
N LEU A 314 -30.46 0.59 16.74
CA LEU A 314 -30.56 0.39 15.28
C LEU A 314 -29.84 1.49 14.47
N PRO A 315 -30.02 2.79 14.77
CA PRO A 315 -29.21 3.85 14.16
C PRO A 315 -27.69 3.65 14.32
N LEU A 316 -27.23 3.21 15.50
CA LEU A 316 -25.82 2.93 15.76
C LEU A 316 -25.32 1.75 14.92
N VAL A 317 -26.11 0.69 14.80
CA VAL A 317 -25.77 -0.46 13.95
C VAL A 317 -25.62 -0.02 12.49
N ILE A 318 -26.58 0.74 11.95
CA ILE A 318 -26.51 1.29 10.58
C ILE A 318 -25.26 2.14 10.40
N LEU A 319 -24.98 3.05 11.33
CA LEU A 319 -23.81 3.91 11.27
C LEU A 319 -22.51 3.11 11.36
N SER A 320 -22.45 2.09 12.21
CA SER A 320 -21.30 1.20 12.35
C SER A 320 -21.07 0.39 11.07
N THR A 321 -22.14 -0.07 10.39
CA THR A 321 -22.04 -0.73 9.08
C THR A 321 -21.51 0.23 8.02
N LEU A 322 -21.94 1.49 8.00
CA LEU A 322 -21.40 2.50 7.08
C LEU A 322 -19.91 2.77 7.36
N ALA A 323 -19.51 2.88 8.62
CA ALA A 323 -18.11 3.03 9.01
C ALA A 323 -17.26 1.80 8.59
N ALA A 324 -17.78 0.58 8.77
CA ALA A 324 -17.13 -0.66 8.35
C ALA A 324 -16.98 -0.76 6.82
N ILE A 325 -17.99 -0.31 6.06
CA ILE A 325 -17.90 -0.20 4.60
C ILE A 325 -16.76 0.77 4.22
N ILE A 326 -16.68 1.94 4.87
CA ILE A 326 -15.63 2.93 4.59
C ILE A 326 -14.24 2.40 4.95
N ALA A 327 -14.09 1.76 6.11
CA ALA A 327 -12.87 1.08 6.53
C ALA A 327 -12.40 0.04 5.49
N SER A 328 -13.33 -0.81 5.05
CA SER A 328 -13.07 -1.81 4.02
C SER A 328 -12.63 -1.18 2.69
N GLN A 329 -13.23 -0.05 2.29
CA GLN A 329 -12.85 0.66 1.07
C GLN A 329 -11.45 1.23 1.10
N ALA A 330 -11.05 1.82 2.23
CA ALA A 330 -9.71 2.38 2.40
C ALA A 330 -8.64 1.30 2.19
N VAL A 331 -8.82 0.15 2.84
CA VAL A 331 -7.85 -0.95 2.76
C VAL A 331 -7.81 -1.60 1.37
N ILE A 332 -8.96 -1.80 0.71
CA ILE A 332 -9.00 -2.30 -0.68
C ILE A 332 -8.24 -1.35 -1.63
N THR A 333 -8.43 -0.05 -1.47
CA THR A 333 -7.72 0.97 -2.27
C THR A 333 -6.22 0.99 -1.95
N GLY A 334 -5.86 0.82 -0.68
CA GLY A 334 -4.49 0.65 -0.23
C GLY A 334 -3.81 -0.57 -0.89
N ALA A 335 -4.50 -1.70 -0.97
CA ALA A 335 -4.00 -2.89 -1.66
C ALA A 335 -3.76 -2.65 -3.16
N PHE A 336 -4.63 -1.89 -3.85
CA PHE A 336 -4.40 -1.51 -5.24
C PHE A 336 -3.14 -0.64 -5.38
N SER A 337 -2.95 0.32 -4.49
CA SER A 337 -1.79 1.22 -4.48
C SER A 337 -0.50 0.44 -4.22
N LEU A 338 -0.51 -0.45 -3.23
CA LEU A 338 0.61 -1.33 -2.93
C LEU A 338 0.94 -2.26 -4.12
N THR A 339 -0.09 -2.78 -4.81
CA THR A 339 0.10 -3.58 -6.02
C THR A 339 0.80 -2.77 -7.11
N GLN A 340 0.33 -1.54 -7.37
CA GLN A 340 0.94 -0.67 -8.37
C GLN A 340 2.42 -0.41 -8.04
N GLN A 341 2.72 -0.09 -6.79
CA GLN A 341 4.10 0.11 -6.31
C GLN A 341 4.93 -1.15 -6.51
N ALA A 342 4.41 -2.32 -6.15
CA ALA A 342 5.10 -3.61 -6.32
C ALA A 342 5.38 -3.94 -7.80
N VAL A 343 4.42 -3.69 -8.71
CA VAL A 343 4.62 -3.86 -10.16
C VAL A 343 5.71 -2.92 -10.67
N GLN A 344 5.67 -1.65 -10.27
CA GLN A 344 6.61 -0.63 -10.71
C GLN A 344 8.03 -0.84 -10.17
N LEU A 345 8.15 -1.34 -8.94
CA LEU A 345 9.43 -1.75 -8.35
C LEU A 345 9.94 -3.10 -8.90
N GLY A 346 9.19 -3.75 -9.80
CA GLY A 346 9.56 -5.02 -10.42
C GLY A 346 9.40 -6.24 -9.51
N LEU A 347 8.65 -6.12 -8.41
CA LEU A 347 8.35 -7.22 -7.49
C LEU A 347 7.25 -8.15 -8.02
N LEU A 348 6.32 -7.60 -8.81
CA LEU A 348 5.21 -8.34 -9.42
C LEU A 348 5.20 -8.24 -10.95
N PRO A 349 4.57 -9.20 -11.65
CA PRO A 349 4.31 -9.08 -13.08
C PRO A 349 3.50 -7.85 -13.41
N ARG A 350 3.58 -7.40 -14.67
CA ARG A 350 2.74 -6.31 -15.15
C ARG A 350 1.28 -6.75 -15.06
N ILE A 351 0.45 -5.94 -14.41
CA ILE A 351 -0.99 -6.18 -14.27
C ILE A 351 -1.73 -5.03 -14.95
N GLU A 352 -2.93 -5.30 -15.46
CA GLU A 352 -3.82 -4.28 -15.98
C GLU A 352 -4.26 -3.33 -14.85
N ILE A 353 -3.90 -2.05 -14.97
CA ILE A 353 -4.27 -0.99 -14.04
C ILE A 353 -5.23 -0.05 -14.78
N ARG A 354 -6.47 0.05 -14.29
CA ARG A 354 -7.47 0.99 -14.83
C ARG A 354 -7.54 2.20 -13.91
N HIS A 355 -7.43 3.39 -14.47
CA HIS A 355 -7.64 4.63 -13.72
C HIS A 355 -9.14 4.95 -13.71
N THR A 356 -9.74 5.09 -12.53
CA THR A 356 -11.18 5.37 -12.39
C THR A 356 -11.50 6.87 -12.33
N SER A 357 -10.48 7.72 -12.13
CA SER A 357 -10.58 9.16 -12.28
C SER A 357 -9.39 9.72 -13.07
N GLU A 358 -9.65 10.68 -13.95
CA GLU A 358 -8.61 11.40 -14.69
C GLU A 358 -7.96 12.53 -13.86
N THR A 359 -8.61 12.95 -12.77
CA THR A 359 -8.26 14.14 -11.98
C THR A 359 -7.73 13.82 -10.58
N GLN A 360 -8.15 12.70 -9.97
CA GLN A 360 -7.67 12.26 -8.66
C GLN A 360 -6.61 11.14 -8.80
N LEU A 361 -5.36 11.50 -8.51
CA LEU A 361 -4.27 10.54 -8.30
C LEU A 361 -4.64 9.61 -7.13
N GLY A 362 -4.45 8.29 -7.30
CA GLY A 362 -4.79 7.27 -6.28
C GLY A 362 -6.05 6.46 -6.55
N GLN A 363 -6.92 6.92 -7.44
CA GLN A 363 -8.12 6.18 -7.83
C GLN A 363 -7.82 5.21 -8.97
N ILE A 364 -7.26 4.08 -8.56
CA ILE A 364 -6.91 2.95 -9.42
C ILE A 364 -7.80 1.76 -9.12
N TYR A 365 -8.14 1.01 -10.16
CA TYR A 365 -8.86 -0.24 -10.06
C TYR A 365 -8.04 -1.34 -10.73
N ILE A 366 -7.78 -2.41 -9.99
CA ILE A 366 -7.03 -3.58 -10.47
C ILE A 366 -7.96 -4.80 -10.41
N PRO A 367 -8.56 -5.23 -11.53
CA PRO A 367 -9.60 -6.27 -11.54
C PRO A 367 -9.13 -7.62 -10.96
N GLN A 368 -7.86 -7.98 -11.17
CA GLN A 368 -7.30 -9.23 -10.68
C GLN A 368 -7.18 -9.21 -9.15
N VAL A 369 -6.67 -8.13 -8.58
CA VAL A 369 -6.53 -7.94 -7.13
C VAL A 369 -7.90 -7.86 -6.47
N ASN A 370 -8.86 -7.13 -7.07
CA ASN A 370 -10.22 -7.03 -6.56
C ASN A 370 -10.88 -8.41 -6.39
N ARG A 371 -10.77 -9.27 -7.41
CA ARG A 371 -11.30 -10.65 -7.35
C ARG A 371 -10.58 -11.51 -6.32
N LEU A 372 -9.26 -11.40 -6.23
CA LEU A 372 -8.46 -12.16 -5.26
C LEU A 372 -8.80 -11.77 -3.81
N LEU A 373 -8.91 -10.45 -3.53
CA LEU A 373 -9.35 -9.95 -2.23
C LEU A 373 -10.77 -10.41 -1.92
N ALA A 374 -11.72 -10.30 -2.87
CA ALA A 374 -13.10 -10.75 -2.66
C ALA A 374 -13.18 -12.25 -2.28
N ILE A 375 -12.46 -13.11 -3.00
CA ILE A 375 -12.40 -14.54 -2.70
C ILE A 375 -11.84 -14.78 -1.30
N GLY A 376 -10.74 -14.12 -0.95
CA GLY A 376 -10.13 -14.25 0.38
C GLY A 376 -11.08 -13.80 1.50
N VAL A 377 -11.72 -12.64 1.33
CA VAL A 377 -12.66 -12.07 2.30
C VAL A 377 -13.84 -13.03 2.51
N PHE A 378 -14.47 -13.52 1.43
CA PHE A 378 -15.58 -14.46 1.55
C PHE A 378 -15.15 -15.78 2.19
N ALA A 379 -13.97 -16.31 1.84
CA ALA A 379 -13.44 -17.51 2.47
C ALA A 379 -13.27 -17.34 3.99
N LEU A 380 -12.75 -16.18 4.44
CA LEU A 380 -12.62 -15.89 5.88
C LEU A 380 -13.98 -15.78 6.57
N VAL A 381 -14.95 -15.08 5.98
CA VAL A 381 -16.30 -14.92 6.55
C VAL A 381 -16.97 -16.30 6.75
N PHE A 382 -16.90 -17.18 5.75
CA PHE A 382 -17.49 -18.52 5.85
C PHE A 382 -16.73 -19.46 6.79
N LEU A 383 -15.41 -19.33 6.88
CA LEU A 383 -14.58 -20.20 7.71
C LEU A 383 -14.70 -19.85 9.20
N PHE A 384 -14.58 -18.56 9.55
CA PHE A 384 -14.56 -18.09 10.94
C PHE A 384 -15.94 -17.79 11.51
N LYS A 385 -16.92 -17.46 10.66
CA LYS A 385 -18.35 -17.31 10.97
C LYS A 385 -18.74 -16.17 11.91
N ASN A 386 -17.93 -15.81 12.90
CA ASN A 386 -18.17 -14.73 13.87
C ASN A 386 -16.92 -13.84 14.06
N SER A 387 -17.13 -12.63 14.58
CA SER A 387 -16.08 -11.62 14.74
C SER A 387 -14.98 -12.05 15.71
N SER A 388 -15.34 -12.69 16.84
CA SER A 388 -14.38 -13.12 17.86
C SER A 388 -13.38 -14.16 17.36
N ALA A 389 -13.88 -15.19 16.65
CA ALA A 389 -13.03 -16.21 16.04
C ALA A 389 -12.07 -15.60 14.99
N LEU A 390 -12.55 -14.63 14.22
CA LEU A 390 -11.73 -13.92 13.24
C LEU A 390 -10.71 -12.98 13.90
N GLY A 391 -11.09 -12.33 15.00
CA GLY A 391 -10.23 -11.47 15.82
C GLY A 391 -9.03 -12.22 16.40
N SER A 392 -9.22 -13.47 16.84
CA SER A 392 -8.10 -14.34 17.25
C SER A 392 -7.10 -14.61 16.12
N ALA A 393 -7.55 -14.71 14.88
CA ALA A 393 -6.69 -15.03 13.72
C ALA A 393 -5.98 -13.83 13.08
N TYR A 394 -6.36 -12.60 13.44
CA TYR A 394 -6.01 -11.40 12.68
C TYR A 394 -4.59 -10.87 12.94
N GLY A 395 -4.13 -10.86 14.19
CA GLY A 395 -3.09 -9.91 14.59
C GLY A 395 -1.66 -10.17 14.19
N ILE A 396 -1.33 -11.40 13.80
CA ILE A 396 0.05 -11.74 13.43
C ILE A 396 0.48 -11.07 12.12
N ALA A 397 -0.44 -10.84 11.19
CA ALA A 397 -0.13 -10.20 9.92
C ALA A 397 0.23 -8.73 10.14
N VAL A 398 -0.68 -8.01 10.80
CA VAL A 398 -0.52 -6.58 11.09
C VAL A 398 0.73 -6.34 11.93
N THR A 399 0.90 -7.07 13.03
CA THR A 399 2.09 -6.90 13.89
C THR A 399 3.39 -7.25 13.18
N GLY A 400 3.39 -8.25 12.29
CA GLY A 400 4.55 -8.57 11.46
C GLY A 400 4.86 -7.50 10.41
N ALA A 401 3.84 -6.87 9.81
CA ALA A 401 4.01 -5.73 8.92
C ALA A 401 4.60 -4.52 9.66
N MET A 402 4.05 -4.20 10.84
CA MET A 402 4.59 -3.14 11.71
C MET A 402 6.05 -3.40 12.11
N LEU A 403 6.40 -4.64 12.42
CA LEU A 403 7.77 -5.03 12.74
C LEU A 403 8.72 -4.80 11.56
N ALA A 404 8.27 -5.13 10.34
CA ALA A 404 9.02 -4.88 9.11
C ALA A 404 9.21 -3.37 8.86
N ASP A 405 8.17 -2.57 9.05
CA ASP A 405 8.21 -1.11 8.92
C ASP A 405 9.16 -0.48 9.94
N THR A 406 9.11 -0.91 11.20
CA THR A 406 10.03 -0.47 12.25
C THR A 406 11.48 -0.80 11.88
N GLY A 407 11.75 -2.00 11.34
CA GLY A 407 13.07 -2.38 10.84
C GLY A 407 13.55 -1.48 9.69
N LEU A 408 12.71 -1.26 8.68
CA LEU A 408 13.02 -0.40 7.55
C LEU A 408 13.21 1.07 7.96
N PHE A 409 12.39 1.57 8.89
CA PHE A 409 12.50 2.92 9.42
C PHE A 409 13.87 3.18 10.05
N PHE A 410 14.37 2.26 10.88
CA PHE A 410 15.69 2.44 11.50
C PHE A 410 16.85 2.33 10.50
N ILE A 411 16.70 1.53 9.44
CA ILE A 411 17.65 1.54 8.33
C ILE A 411 17.65 2.92 7.63
N VAL A 412 16.48 3.50 7.40
CA VAL A 412 16.35 4.87 6.84
C VAL A 412 16.95 5.91 7.79
N ALA A 413 16.70 5.80 9.10
CA ALA A 413 17.25 6.72 10.09
C ALA A 413 18.79 6.68 10.13
N LEU A 414 19.39 5.49 10.00
CA LEU A 414 20.84 5.32 9.92
C LEU A 414 21.42 5.83 8.59
N LEU A 415 20.85 5.42 7.46
CA LEU A 415 21.47 5.66 6.14
C LEU A 415 21.11 7.01 5.53
N VAL A 416 19.85 7.43 5.65
CA VAL A 416 19.33 8.65 5.03
C VAL A 416 19.46 9.83 5.98
N TRP A 417 18.96 9.68 7.21
CA TRP A 417 19.01 10.76 8.20
C TRP A 417 20.34 10.88 8.92
N LYS A 418 21.25 9.91 8.73
CA LYS A 418 22.59 9.87 9.32
C LYS A 418 22.56 10.02 10.84
N TRP A 419 21.54 9.45 11.50
CA TRP A 419 21.47 9.47 12.95
C TRP A 419 22.64 8.68 13.53
N PRO A 420 23.32 9.21 14.57
CA PRO A 420 24.36 8.45 15.25
C PRO A 420 23.74 7.19 15.89
N PRO A 421 24.47 6.06 15.96
CA PRO A 421 23.92 4.78 16.40
C PRO A 421 23.24 4.82 17.79
N TRP A 422 23.69 5.68 18.70
CA TRP A 422 23.06 5.82 20.03
C TRP A 422 21.64 6.40 19.96
N ARG A 423 21.37 7.35 19.03
CA ARG A 423 20.00 7.88 18.83
C ARG A 423 19.10 6.81 18.25
N VAL A 424 19.65 6.04 17.31
CA VAL A 424 18.94 4.90 16.74
C VAL A 424 18.70 3.84 17.80
N ALA A 425 19.62 3.55 18.71
CA ALA A 425 19.37 2.63 19.81
C ALA A 425 18.32 3.15 20.80
N LEU A 426 18.39 4.44 21.15
CA LEU A 426 17.49 5.10 22.11
C LEU A 426 16.02 5.04 21.69
N PHE A 427 15.71 5.27 20.40
CA PHE A 427 14.34 5.19 19.88
C PHE A 427 14.04 3.82 19.24
N GLY A 428 15.07 3.16 18.73
CA GLY A 428 15.12 1.83 18.12
C GLY A 428 14.61 0.73 19.01
N ILE A 429 15.36 0.53 20.09
CA ILE A 429 15.19 -0.61 20.97
C ILE A 429 13.79 -0.57 21.60
N PRO A 430 13.28 0.57 22.13
CA PRO A 430 11.93 0.60 22.70
C PRO A 430 10.83 0.26 21.70
N PHE A 431 10.84 0.83 20.49
CA PHE A 431 9.80 0.52 19.49
C PHE A 431 9.90 -0.92 18.99
N LEU A 432 11.12 -1.42 18.76
CA LEU A 432 11.33 -2.81 18.36
C LEU A 432 10.87 -3.78 19.46
N MET A 433 11.14 -3.48 20.73
CA MET A 433 10.69 -4.31 21.85
C MET A 433 9.18 -4.35 21.94
N ILE A 434 8.49 -3.22 21.78
CA ILE A 434 7.02 -3.16 21.78
C ILE A 434 6.45 -4.01 20.63
N ASP A 435 6.98 -3.86 19.42
CA ASP A 435 6.51 -4.61 18.25
C ASP A 435 6.79 -6.12 18.41
N LEU A 436 7.94 -6.49 18.98
CA LEU A 436 8.28 -7.89 19.27
C LEU A 436 7.36 -8.49 20.33
N VAL A 437 6.99 -7.75 21.37
CA VAL A 437 6.05 -8.23 22.40
C VAL A 437 4.66 -8.40 21.79
N PHE A 438 4.17 -7.45 20.98
CA PHE A 438 2.89 -7.60 20.27
C PHE A 438 2.90 -8.76 19.28
N PHE A 439 3.99 -8.92 18.52
CA PHE A 439 4.16 -10.03 17.60
C PHE A 439 4.19 -11.37 18.34
N GLY A 440 4.97 -11.47 19.42
CA GLY A 440 5.05 -12.67 20.26
C GLY A 440 3.72 -13.04 20.92
N ALA A 441 2.96 -12.05 21.41
CA ALA A 441 1.61 -12.24 21.92
C ALA A 441 0.66 -12.82 20.85
N ASN A 442 0.76 -12.35 19.61
CA ASN A 442 -0.04 -12.85 18.49
C ASN A 442 0.42 -14.22 17.97
N CYS A 443 1.68 -14.60 18.16
CA CYS A 443 2.16 -15.96 17.84
C CYS A 443 1.44 -17.03 18.66
N LEU A 444 0.96 -16.72 19.87
CA LEU A 444 0.18 -17.67 20.67
C LEU A 444 -1.16 -18.07 20.01
N LYS A 445 -1.68 -17.23 19.11
CA LYS A 445 -2.95 -17.45 18.41
C LYS A 445 -2.81 -18.20 17.08
N ILE A 446 -1.60 -18.65 16.72
CA ILE A 446 -1.37 -19.47 15.51
C ILE A 446 -2.29 -20.70 15.46
N PRO A 447 -2.46 -21.49 16.54
CA PRO A 447 -3.35 -22.64 16.53
C PRO A 447 -4.84 -22.27 16.34
N GLU A 448 -5.23 -21.05 16.73
CA GLU A 448 -6.60 -20.54 16.66
C GLU A 448 -6.98 -19.96 15.28
N GLY A 449 -6.04 -19.96 14.32
CA GLY A 449 -6.30 -19.52 12.95
C GLY A 449 -5.34 -18.44 12.44
N ALA A 450 -4.44 -17.90 13.29
CA ALA A 450 -3.49 -16.87 12.86
C ALA A 450 -2.46 -17.36 11.83
N TYR A 451 -2.40 -18.67 11.54
CA TYR A 451 -1.61 -19.17 10.40
C TYR A 451 -2.17 -18.74 9.04
N MET A 452 -3.46 -18.39 8.93
CA MET A 452 -4.11 -18.11 7.65
C MET A 452 -3.54 -16.87 6.94
N PRO A 453 -3.38 -15.72 7.61
CA PRO A 453 -2.78 -14.54 6.99
C PRO A 453 -1.30 -14.76 6.65
N LEU A 454 -0.59 -15.52 7.47
CA LEU A 454 0.80 -15.91 7.20
C LEU A 454 0.90 -16.79 5.96
N LEU A 455 -0.05 -17.71 5.75
CA LEU A 455 -0.10 -18.53 4.55
C LEU A 455 -0.32 -17.67 3.30
N PHE A 456 -1.27 -16.74 3.32
CA PHE A 456 -1.48 -15.80 2.21
C PHE A 456 -0.24 -14.94 1.95
N GLY A 457 0.37 -14.39 3.02
CA GLY A 457 1.62 -13.65 2.94
C GLY A 457 2.75 -14.49 2.32
N ALA A 458 2.93 -15.72 2.78
CA ALA A 458 3.96 -16.64 2.27
C ALA A 458 3.75 -16.97 0.78
N LEU A 459 2.51 -17.18 0.33
CA LEU A 459 2.19 -17.39 -1.08
C LEU A 459 2.52 -16.16 -1.93
N LEU A 460 2.20 -14.95 -1.46
CA LEU A 460 2.55 -13.71 -2.14
C LEU A 460 4.06 -13.47 -2.17
N MET A 461 4.77 -13.73 -1.06
CA MET A 461 6.22 -13.65 -1.01
C MET A 461 6.87 -14.64 -1.99
N LEU A 462 6.36 -15.87 -2.05
CA LEU A 462 6.83 -16.89 -3.00
C LEU A 462 6.64 -16.43 -4.45
N MET A 463 5.49 -15.81 -4.76
CA MET A 463 5.20 -15.23 -6.06
C MET A 463 6.16 -14.10 -6.41
N MET A 464 6.36 -13.13 -5.50
CA MET A 464 7.29 -12.01 -5.71
C MET A 464 8.73 -12.49 -5.86
N TRP A 465 9.16 -13.42 -5.01
CA TRP A 465 10.51 -13.98 -5.06
C TRP A 465 10.75 -14.72 -6.38
N THR A 466 9.79 -15.54 -6.81
CA THR A 466 9.84 -16.25 -8.09
C THR A 466 9.88 -15.30 -9.27
N TRP A 467 9.06 -14.24 -9.24
CA TRP A 467 9.04 -13.22 -10.29
C TRP A 467 10.37 -12.47 -10.40
N VAL A 468 10.91 -11.97 -9.28
CA VAL A 468 12.18 -11.25 -9.26
C VAL A 468 13.33 -12.14 -9.71
N ARG A 469 13.38 -13.38 -9.24
CA ARG A 469 14.42 -14.35 -9.62
C ARG A 469 14.32 -14.73 -11.09
N GLY A 470 13.14 -15.08 -11.60
CA GLY A 470 12.93 -15.45 -12.99
C GLY A 470 13.22 -14.29 -13.95
N THR A 471 12.76 -13.08 -13.62
CA THR A 471 13.05 -11.88 -14.42
C THR A 471 14.56 -11.59 -14.48
N ARG A 472 15.28 -11.78 -13.36
CA ARG A 472 16.74 -11.64 -13.32
C ARG A 472 17.45 -12.65 -14.21
N ILE A 473 17.06 -13.93 -14.16
CA ILE A 473 17.65 -14.98 -15.00
C ILE A 473 17.42 -14.69 -16.48
N VAL A 474 16.19 -14.32 -16.86
CA VAL A 474 15.85 -13.93 -18.24
C VAL A 474 16.68 -12.72 -18.68
N TYR A 475 16.83 -11.72 -17.82
CA TYR A 475 17.62 -10.52 -18.12
C TYR A 475 19.11 -10.85 -18.30
N GLU A 476 19.71 -11.63 -17.40
CA GLU A 476 21.12 -12.03 -17.49
C GLU A 476 21.41 -12.90 -18.71
N LYS A 477 20.50 -13.83 -19.05
CA LYS A 477 20.62 -14.66 -20.26
C LYS A 477 20.48 -13.80 -21.53
N SER A 478 19.48 -12.92 -21.56
CA SER A 478 19.29 -11.99 -22.68
C SER A 478 20.49 -11.07 -22.88
N ARG A 479 21.20 -10.67 -21.81
CA ARG A 479 22.39 -9.82 -21.91
C ARG A 479 23.62 -10.58 -22.42
N ARG A 480 23.75 -11.87 -22.08
CA ARG A 480 24.84 -12.72 -22.61
C ARG A 480 24.74 -12.92 -24.12
N ASP A 481 23.52 -13.05 -24.63
CA ASP A 481 23.27 -13.30 -26.05
C ASP A 481 23.07 -11.99 -26.87
N SER A 482 23.14 -10.81 -26.23
CA SER A 482 22.89 -9.52 -26.88
C SER A 482 24.16 -8.89 -27.46
N VAL A 483 24.01 -8.27 -28.63
CA VAL A 483 25.05 -7.45 -29.27
C VAL A 483 25.03 -6.03 -28.67
N PRO A 484 26.18 -5.42 -28.30
CA PRO A 484 26.23 -4.02 -27.88
C PRO A 484 25.68 -3.09 -28.97
N LEU A 485 24.88 -2.10 -28.57
CA LEU A 485 24.24 -1.18 -29.50
C LEU A 485 25.27 -0.37 -30.31
N SER A 486 26.37 0.04 -29.67
CA SER A 486 27.49 0.73 -30.30
C SER A 486 28.14 -0.08 -31.42
N ASP A 487 28.29 -1.40 -31.23
CA ASP A 487 28.88 -2.28 -32.24
C ASP A 487 27.94 -2.49 -33.43
N LEU A 488 26.63 -2.64 -33.17
CA LEU A 488 25.62 -2.71 -34.22
C LEU A 488 25.63 -1.43 -35.08
N ILE A 489 25.72 -0.25 -34.46
CA ILE A 489 25.74 1.03 -35.20
C ILE A 489 26.98 1.09 -36.11
N LYS A 490 28.16 0.75 -35.60
CA LYS A 490 29.38 0.65 -36.43
C LYS A 490 29.24 -0.33 -37.59
N MET A 491 28.54 -1.45 -37.39
CA MET A 491 28.26 -2.40 -38.48
C MET A 491 27.31 -1.83 -39.53
N LEU A 492 26.26 -1.13 -39.11
CA LEU A 492 25.27 -0.50 -39.99
C LEU A 492 25.84 0.66 -40.80
N GLU A 493 26.89 1.33 -40.29
CA GLU A 493 27.63 2.37 -41.02
C GLU A 493 28.49 1.76 -42.14
N LYS A 494 29.10 0.60 -41.89
CA LYS A 494 29.92 -0.13 -42.88
C LYS A 494 29.07 -0.83 -43.95
N SER A 495 27.96 -1.44 -43.56
CA SER A 495 27.04 -2.14 -44.46
C SER A 495 25.64 -1.59 -44.27
N LYS A 496 25.23 -0.69 -45.15
CA LYS A 496 23.95 0.03 -45.05
C LYS A 496 22.81 -0.85 -45.60
N PRO A 497 21.89 -1.36 -44.77
CA PRO A 497 20.67 -2.01 -45.26
C PRO A 497 19.74 -0.98 -45.91
N VAL A 498 18.76 -1.46 -46.67
CA VAL A 498 17.78 -0.62 -47.37
C VAL A 498 17.07 0.31 -46.38
N ARG A 499 17.05 1.61 -46.69
CA ARG A 499 16.43 2.65 -45.86
C ARG A 499 15.04 3.00 -46.37
N VAL A 500 14.01 2.82 -45.54
CA VAL A 500 12.64 3.24 -45.84
C VAL A 500 12.27 4.53 -45.10
N ALA A 501 11.35 5.30 -45.67
CA ALA A 501 10.83 6.50 -45.04
C ALA A 501 10.06 6.18 -43.75
N GLY A 502 10.03 7.12 -42.81
CA GLY A 502 9.31 7.00 -41.54
C GLY A 502 10.21 6.85 -40.32
N THR A 503 9.57 6.71 -39.15
CA THR A 503 10.22 6.60 -37.85
C THR A 503 9.87 5.26 -37.20
N ALA A 504 10.88 4.55 -36.72
CA ALA A 504 10.71 3.31 -35.97
C ALA A 504 11.19 3.48 -34.52
N VAL A 505 10.33 3.12 -33.56
CA VAL A 505 10.67 3.08 -32.13
C VAL A 505 10.81 1.63 -31.72
N PHE A 506 12.02 1.25 -31.30
CA PHE A 506 12.35 -0.05 -30.76
C PHE A 506 12.42 0.05 -29.24
N LEU A 507 11.52 -0.64 -28.54
CA LEU A 507 11.54 -0.69 -27.09
C LEU A 507 12.54 -1.74 -26.60
N THR A 508 13.43 -1.34 -25.70
CA THR A 508 14.44 -2.20 -25.08
C THR A 508 14.51 -2.01 -23.57
N SER A 509 14.74 -3.11 -22.86
CA SER A 509 14.94 -3.11 -21.40
C SER A 509 16.32 -2.60 -20.99
N ASP A 510 17.29 -2.60 -21.90
CA ASP A 510 18.66 -2.21 -21.63
C ASP A 510 19.13 -1.21 -22.71
N PRO A 511 19.55 0.00 -22.32
CA PRO A 511 19.87 1.10 -23.24
C PRO A 511 21.19 0.92 -24.00
N ASP A 512 22.06 0.00 -23.56
CA ASP A 512 23.39 -0.22 -24.17
C ASP A 512 23.42 -1.46 -25.07
N THR A 513 22.32 -2.21 -25.13
CA THR A 513 22.20 -3.42 -25.96
C THR A 513 21.30 -3.19 -27.18
N ALA A 514 21.65 -3.82 -28.30
CA ALA A 514 20.82 -3.78 -29.49
C ALA A 514 19.46 -4.48 -29.22
N PRO A 515 18.33 -3.82 -29.51
CA PRO A 515 17.02 -4.44 -29.30
C PRO A 515 16.87 -5.71 -30.16
N GLY A 516 16.42 -6.81 -29.55
CA GLY A 516 16.22 -8.07 -30.30
C GLY A 516 15.24 -7.91 -31.48
N ALA A 517 14.22 -7.06 -31.34
CA ALA A 517 13.30 -6.74 -32.43
C ALA A 517 14.00 -6.06 -33.62
N LEU A 518 14.99 -5.20 -33.37
CA LEU A 518 15.80 -4.59 -34.43
C LEU A 518 16.65 -5.64 -35.15
N LEU A 519 17.33 -6.51 -34.40
CA LEU A 519 18.15 -7.59 -34.96
C LEU A 519 17.31 -8.55 -35.82
N HIS A 520 16.13 -8.95 -35.35
CA HIS A 520 15.21 -9.79 -36.11
C HIS A 520 14.68 -9.09 -37.36
N ASN A 521 14.32 -7.80 -37.26
CA ASN A 521 13.88 -7.03 -38.40
C ASN A 521 14.98 -6.92 -39.48
N LEU A 522 16.23 -6.68 -39.07
CA LEU A 522 17.37 -6.65 -39.99
C LEU A 522 17.65 -8.03 -40.61
N LYS A 523 17.53 -9.12 -39.84
CA LYS A 523 17.75 -10.48 -40.33
C LYS A 523 16.71 -10.91 -41.38
N HIS A 524 15.44 -10.65 -41.12
CA HIS A 524 14.33 -11.16 -41.95
C HIS A 524 13.90 -10.17 -43.03
N ASN A 525 13.70 -8.90 -42.66
CA ASN A 525 13.18 -7.88 -43.58
C ASN A 525 14.30 -7.11 -44.28
N LYS A 526 15.53 -7.12 -43.75
CA LYS A 526 16.71 -6.43 -44.31
C LYS A 526 16.51 -4.92 -44.55
N VAL A 527 15.60 -4.31 -43.79
CA VAL A 527 15.19 -2.91 -43.90
C VAL A 527 15.45 -2.18 -42.58
N LEU A 528 15.88 -0.92 -42.66
CA LEU A 528 15.94 0.01 -41.54
C LEU A 528 15.16 1.29 -41.90
N HIS A 529 14.54 1.95 -40.92
CA HIS A 529 13.87 3.22 -41.17
C HIS A 529 14.90 4.36 -41.22
N LYS A 530 14.54 5.51 -41.81
CA LYS A 530 15.41 6.71 -41.80
C LYS A 530 15.60 7.28 -40.39
N ARG A 531 14.63 7.12 -39.49
CA ARG A 531 14.73 7.55 -38.09
C ARG A 531 14.48 6.36 -37.17
N ASN A 532 15.47 5.94 -36.40
CA ASN A 532 15.37 4.79 -35.49
C ASN A 532 15.61 5.25 -34.06
N ILE A 533 14.71 4.89 -33.17
CA ILE A 533 14.75 5.29 -31.77
C ILE A 533 14.86 4.05 -30.91
N MET A 534 15.91 3.98 -30.12
CA MET A 534 16.06 2.97 -29.07
C MET A 534 15.48 3.57 -27.80
N MET A 535 14.26 3.16 -27.45
CA MET A 535 13.56 3.67 -26.29
C MET A 535 13.68 2.69 -25.11
N THR A 536 14.16 3.20 -23.98
CA THR A 536 14.19 2.48 -22.71
C THR A 536 13.33 3.21 -21.70
N ILE A 537 12.40 2.48 -21.07
CA ILE A 537 11.59 3.00 -19.97
C ILE A 537 12.13 2.39 -18.69
N ASN A 538 12.75 3.22 -17.85
CA ASN A 538 13.38 2.83 -16.60
C ASN A 538 12.58 3.36 -15.41
N THR A 539 12.08 2.46 -14.58
CA THR A 539 11.40 2.85 -13.34
C THR A 539 12.43 3.10 -12.24
N VAL A 540 12.41 4.30 -11.65
CA VAL A 540 13.36 4.70 -10.60
C VAL A 540 12.74 4.55 -9.20
N PRO A 541 13.55 4.35 -8.14
CA PRO A 541 13.07 4.23 -6.75
C PRO A 541 12.70 5.59 -6.12
N MET A 542 12.02 6.43 -6.90
CA MET A 542 11.40 7.70 -6.48
C MET A 542 9.95 7.66 -6.95
N PRO A 543 8.99 8.22 -6.21
CA PRO A 543 7.58 8.11 -6.59
C PRO A 543 7.25 8.83 -7.90
N ARG A 544 7.86 10.01 -8.10
CA ARG A 544 7.69 10.85 -9.30
C ARG A 544 9.04 11.43 -9.72
N VAL A 545 9.22 11.57 -11.02
CA VAL A 545 10.42 12.16 -11.63
C VAL A 545 10.11 13.57 -12.13
N PRO A 546 10.93 14.59 -11.78
CA PRO A 546 10.78 15.93 -12.34
C PRO A 546 10.81 15.94 -13.86
N GLU A 547 10.01 16.79 -14.51
CA GLU A 547 9.92 16.82 -15.98
C GLU A 547 11.26 17.11 -16.68
N SER A 548 12.15 17.87 -16.02
CA SER A 548 13.51 18.15 -16.51
C SER A 548 14.36 16.88 -16.63
N GLU A 549 14.28 15.99 -15.65
CA GLU A 549 15.07 14.74 -15.55
C GLU A 549 14.40 13.52 -16.19
N ARG A 550 13.12 13.66 -16.57
CA ARG A 550 12.26 12.56 -17.08
C ARG A 550 12.75 11.94 -18.39
N LEU A 551 13.47 12.71 -19.20
CA LEU A 551 13.87 12.31 -20.54
C LEU A 551 15.33 12.65 -20.79
N VAL A 552 16.12 11.64 -21.17
CA VAL A 552 17.50 11.78 -21.65
C VAL A 552 17.53 11.32 -23.11
N ILE A 553 18.01 12.18 -24.01
CA ILE A 553 18.14 11.90 -25.44
C ILE A 553 19.61 11.93 -25.78
N ASP A 554 20.12 10.84 -26.35
CA ASP A 554 21.47 10.76 -26.90
C ASP A 554 21.38 10.53 -28.41
N ASP A 555 22.13 11.30 -29.19
CA ASP A 555 22.31 11.06 -30.62
C ASP A 555 23.48 10.08 -30.80
N LEU A 556 23.20 8.88 -31.31
CA LEU A 556 24.22 7.84 -31.49
C LEU A 556 24.78 7.82 -32.91
N SER A 557 23.95 8.14 -33.91
CA SER A 557 24.33 8.39 -35.30
C SER A 557 23.24 9.23 -35.99
N GLU A 558 23.44 9.61 -37.26
CA GLU A 558 22.46 10.41 -38.01
C GLU A 558 21.05 9.79 -38.04
N ASP A 559 20.97 8.46 -38.16
CA ASP A 559 19.71 7.71 -38.28
C ASP A 559 19.24 7.07 -36.95
N VAL A 560 20.08 7.09 -35.90
CA VAL A 560 19.85 6.34 -34.65
C VAL A 560 19.97 7.24 -33.43
N LYS A 561 18.87 7.34 -32.68
CA LYS A 561 18.80 8.06 -31.41
C LYS A 561 18.47 7.11 -30.27
N ARG A 562 18.95 7.42 -29.08
CA ARG A 562 18.60 6.73 -27.84
C ARG A 562 17.76 7.66 -26.96
N ILE A 563 16.66 7.13 -26.45
CA ILE A 563 15.78 7.85 -25.52
C ILE A 563 15.63 7.01 -24.26
N ILE A 564 16.13 7.53 -23.14
CA ILE A 564 15.93 6.94 -21.82
C ILE A 564 14.86 7.76 -21.11
N VAL A 565 13.73 7.12 -20.86
CA VAL A 565 12.63 7.68 -20.07
C VAL A 565 12.75 7.18 -18.64
N LYS A 566 12.78 8.11 -17.69
CA LYS A 566 12.73 7.80 -16.26
C LYS A 566 11.29 7.99 -15.77
N VAL A 567 10.73 6.96 -15.14
CA VAL A 567 9.36 6.97 -14.60
C VAL A 567 9.43 6.65 -13.11
N GLY A 568 8.71 7.37 -12.28
CA GLY A 568 8.61 7.07 -10.85
C GLY A 568 7.62 5.94 -10.57
N TYR A 569 7.74 5.32 -9.40
CA TYR A 569 6.90 4.15 -9.06
C TYR A 569 5.42 4.47 -8.82
N MET A 570 5.05 5.75 -8.71
CA MET A 570 3.65 6.22 -8.64
C MET A 570 3.15 6.79 -9.97
N GLU A 571 3.94 6.74 -11.05
CA GLU A 571 3.59 7.30 -12.36
C GLU A 571 3.18 6.20 -13.36
N SER A 572 2.26 6.52 -14.28
CA SER A 572 1.85 5.61 -15.35
C SER A 572 2.75 5.77 -16.58
N PRO A 573 3.42 4.69 -17.07
CA PRO A 573 4.43 4.78 -18.12
C PRO A 573 3.81 4.84 -19.53
N ARG A 574 3.14 5.95 -19.87
CA ARG A 574 2.45 6.14 -21.15
C ARG A 574 3.41 6.60 -22.26
N VAL A 575 3.72 5.75 -23.24
CA VAL A 575 4.64 6.09 -24.36
C VAL A 575 4.21 7.35 -25.13
N PRO A 576 2.92 7.53 -25.52
CA PRO A 576 2.51 8.71 -26.29
C PRO A 576 2.82 10.03 -25.57
N HIS A 577 2.69 10.05 -24.24
CA HIS A 577 3.00 11.21 -23.42
C HIS A 577 4.51 11.55 -23.46
N PHE A 578 5.37 10.54 -23.37
CA PHE A 578 6.82 10.74 -23.44
C PHE A 578 7.29 11.18 -24.83
N LEU A 579 6.67 10.67 -25.90
CA LEU A 579 6.94 11.14 -27.25
C LEU A 579 6.52 12.59 -27.47
N ALA A 580 5.37 13.00 -26.92
CA ALA A 580 4.94 14.40 -26.96
C ALA A 580 5.93 15.32 -26.21
N LEU A 581 6.47 14.87 -25.08
CA LEU A 581 7.52 15.59 -24.35
C LEU A 581 8.82 15.68 -25.15
N ALA A 582 9.22 14.57 -25.78
CA ALA A 582 10.39 14.52 -26.65
C ALA A 582 10.27 15.47 -27.85
N ARG A 583 9.05 15.63 -28.40
CA ARG A 583 8.76 16.59 -29.47
C ARG A 583 9.02 18.03 -29.07
N ARG A 584 8.66 18.41 -27.84
CA ARG A 584 8.94 19.75 -27.29
C ARG A 584 10.44 20.04 -27.13
N ARG A 585 11.28 19.00 -27.09
CA ARG A 585 12.76 19.11 -27.03
C ARG A 585 13.44 19.02 -28.41
N GLY A 586 12.69 19.28 -29.49
CA GLY A 586 13.24 19.42 -30.84
C GLY A 586 13.28 18.13 -31.67
N LEU A 587 12.64 17.05 -31.23
CA LEU A 587 12.50 15.84 -32.04
C LEU A 587 11.21 15.88 -32.86
N ASP A 588 11.34 15.91 -34.19
CA ASP A 588 10.17 16.04 -35.06
C ASP A 588 9.44 14.69 -35.22
N PHE A 589 8.28 14.57 -34.57
CA PHE A 589 7.49 13.34 -34.48
C PHE A 589 6.05 13.52 -34.93
N ASP A 590 5.59 12.56 -35.73
CA ASP A 590 4.17 12.24 -35.89
C ASP A 590 3.92 10.82 -35.35
N ILE A 591 3.11 10.72 -34.29
CA ILE A 591 2.76 9.45 -33.64
C ILE A 591 2.04 8.52 -34.63
N MET A 592 1.21 9.08 -35.52
CA MET A 592 0.41 8.31 -36.48
C MET A 592 1.26 7.72 -37.61
N GLN A 593 2.46 8.28 -37.86
CA GLN A 593 3.42 7.78 -38.83
C GLN A 593 4.58 6.99 -38.21
N THR A 594 4.61 6.85 -36.89
CA THR A 594 5.64 6.11 -36.17
C THR A 594 5.24 4.64 -36.04
N SER A 595 6.17 3.73 -36.30
CA SER A 595 5.98 2.28 -36.13
C SER A 595 6.68 1.81 -34.85
N PHE A 596 5.98 1.10 -33.99
CA PHE A 596 6.52 0.61 -32.72
C PHE A 596 6.89 -0.87 -32.85
N PHE A 597 8.18 -1.18 -32.69
CA PHE A 597 8.70 -2.53 -32.73
C PHE A 597 8.90 -3.05 -31.32
N LEU A 598 8.18 -4.12 -31.00
CA LEU A 598 8.21 -4.79 -29.70
C LEU A 598 8.78 -6.19 -29.85
N GLY A 599 9.72 -6.55 -28.98
CA GLY A 599 10.14 -7.94 -28.84
C GLY A 599 9.16 -8.70 -27.96
N LYS A 600 8.54 -9.76 -28.48
CA LYS A 600 7.70 -10.67 -27.70
C LYS A 600 8.48 -11.94 -27.37
N ARG A 601 8.68 -12.21 -26.08
CA ARG A 601 9.45 -13.38 -25.62
C ARG A 601 8.49 -14.47 -25.15
N THR A 602 8.55 -15.64 -25.77
CA THR A 602 7.87 -16.84 -25.27
C THR A 602 8.84 -17.61 -24.38
N ILE A 603 8.50 -17.73 -23.10
CA ILE A 603 9.33 -18.39 -22.10
C ILE A 603 8.99 -19.89 -22.04
N LYS A 604 10.01 -20.76 -22.09
CA LYS A 604 9.89 -22.22 -21.93
C LYS A 604 10.78 -22.71 -20.80
N ALA A 605 10.31 -23.68 -20.01
CA ALA A 605 11.13 -24.30 -18.98
C ALA A 605 12.21 -25.19 -19.61
N ALA A 606 13.42 -25.17 -19.06
CA ALA A 606 14.49 -26.11 -19.41
C ALA A 606 15.03 -26.77 -18.14
N ALA A 607 15.03 -28.11 -18.08
CA ALA A 607 15.47 -28.89 -16.91
C ALA A 607 16.93 -28.66 -16.49
N THR A 608 17.74 -28.00 -17.32
CA THR A 608 19.18 -27.79 -17.13
C THR A 608 19.56 -26.33 -16.86
N SER A 609 18.61 -25.43 -16.62
CA SER A 609 18.90 -23.99 -16.42
C SER A 609 18.06 -23.35 -15.31
N GLY A 610 18.66 -22.37 -14.62
CA GLY A 610 17.93 -21.37 -13.84
C GLY A 610 17.40 -21.77 -12.46
N MET A 611 16.15 -22.24 -12.41
CA MET A 611 15.38 -22.47 -11.18
C MET A 611 14.85 -23.91 -11.13
N PRO A 612 14.34 -24.38 -9.97
CA PRO A 612 13.62 -25.65 -9.92
C PRO A 612 12.39 -25.63 -10.84
N LEU A 613 12.05 -26.76 -11.46
CA LEU A 613 10.94 -26.87 -12.43
C LEU A 613 9.59 -26.34 -11.93
N TRP A 614 9.27 -26.53 -10.64
CA TRP A 614 8.04 -25.99 -10.05
C TRP A 614 8.04 -24.45 -10.03
N GLN A 615 9.20 -23.85 -9.79
CA GLN A 615 9.40 -22.40 -9.75
C GLN A 615 9.38 -21.83 -11.18
N ASP A 616 9.94 -22.54 -12.15
CA ASP A 616 9.82 -22.18 -13.58
C ASP A 616 8.37 -22.21 -14.05
N ASN A 617 7.62 -23.25 -13.68
CA ASN A 617 6.20 -23.34 -14.05
C ASN A 617 5.39 -22.18 -13.46
N LEU A 618 5.66 -21.80 -12.21
CA LEU A 618 5.06 -20.63 -11.59
C LEU A 618 5.47 -19.33 -12.31
N PHE A 619 6.76 -19.14 -12.62
CA PHE A 619 7.23 -17.97 -13.36
C PHE A 619 6.62 -17.88 -14.77
N ILE A 620 6.52 -19.00 -15.48
CA ILE A 620 5.89 -19.10 -16.80
C ILE A 620 4.39 -18.78 -16.70
N PHE A 621 3.69 -19.30 -15.70
CA PHE A 621 2.29 -18.97 -15.45
C PHE A 621 2.12 -17.47 -15.22
N LEU A 622 2.88 -16.88 -14.30
CA LEU A 622 2.84 -15.44 -14.02
C LEU A 622 3.17 -14.59 -15.26
N SER A 623 4.16 -15.01 -16.06
CA SER A 623 4.53 -14.31 -17.28
C SER A 623 3.47 -14.39 -18.37
N ARG A 624 2.65 -15.46 -18.40
CA ARG A 624 1.53 -15.59 -19.34
C ARG A 624 0.32 -14.76 -18.93
N THR A 625 0.10 -14.61 -17.63
CA THR A 625 -1.00 -13.80 -17.08
C THR A 625 -0.68 -12.30 -17.02
N ALA A 626 0.60 -11.93 -17.17
CA ALA A 626 1.04 -10.54 -17.19
C ALA A 626 0.44 -9.77 -18.37
N ALA A 627 0.07 -8.50 -18.13
CA ALA A 627 -0.40 -7.58 -19.16
C ALA A 627 0.67 -7.40 -20.26
N ASN A 628 0.23 -7.36 -21.51
CA ASN A 628 1.11 -7.15 -22.66
C ASN A 628 1.82 -5.79 -22.56
N ALA A 629 3.03 -5.70 -23.12
CA ALA A 629 3.79 -4.44 -23.14
C ALA A 629 3.03 -3.31 -23.85
N THR A 630 2.30 -3.63 -24.92
CA THR A 630 1.45 -2.70 -25.67
C THR A 630 0.41 -2.03 -24.78
N ASP A 631 -0.34 -2.82 -24.02
CA ASP A 631 -1.40 -2.32 -23.15
C ASP A 631 -0.82 -1.58 -21.94
N PHE A 632 0.22 -2.15 -21.31
CA PHE A 632 0.85 -1.56 -20.13
C PHE A 632 1.46 -0.18 -20.43
N PHE A 633 2.16 -0.04 -21.55
CA PHE A 633 2.76 1.23 -21.96
C PHE A 633 1.84 2.12 -22.80
N HIS A 634 0.59 1.71 -23.03
CA HIS A 634 -0.44 2.43 -23.80
C HIS A 634 0.03 2.80 -25.22
N ILE A 635 0.63 1.84 -25.92
CA ILE A 635 1.10 2.03 -27.30
C ILE A 635 -0.09 1.85 -28.27
N PRO A 636 -0.27 2.73 -29.28
CA PRO A 636 -1.36 2.60 -30.24
C PRO A 636 -1.33 1.25 -30.98
N THR A 637 -2.35 0.41 -30.78
CA THR A 637 -2.40 -0.98 -31.26
C THR A 637 -2.29 -1.11 -32.78
N GLY A 638 -2.82 -0.14 -33.54
CA GLY A 638 -2.74 -0.11 -35.00
C GLY A 638 -1.35 0.23 -35.58
N ARG A 639 -0.34 0.49 -34.73
CA ARG A 639 1.01 0.90 -35.14
C ARG A 639 2.11 -0.02 -34.59
N VAL A 640 1.73 -1.16 -34.02
CA VAL A 640 2.63 -2.09 -33.35
C VAL A 640 3.02 -3.23 -34.27
N VAL A 641 4.31 -3.54 -34.30
CA VAL A 641 4.89 -4.74 -34.91
C VAL A 641 5.54 -5.57 -33.81
N GLU A 642 4.96 -6.74 -33.50
CA GLU A 642 5.54 -7.68 -32.54
C GLU A 642 6.44 -8.70 -33.25
N LEU A 643 7.70 -8.79 -32.84
CA LEU A 643 8.66 -9.79 -33.33
C LEU A 643 8.94 -10.80 -32.23
N GLY A 644 8.53 -12.05 -32.47
CA GLY A 644 8.62 -13.15 -31.52
C GLY A 644 10.02 -13.77 -31.45
N ALA A 645 10.47 -14.07 -30.23
CA ALA A 645 11.64 -14.91 -29.95
C ALA A 645 11.34 -15.90 -28.81
N GLN A 646 11.92 -17.10 -28.86
CA GLN A 646 11.79 -18.09 -27.77
C GLN A 646 13.00 -17.99 -26.84
N VAL A 647 12.76 -17.99 -25.53
CA VAL A 647 13.79 -17.97 -24.50
C VAL A 647 13.53 -19.11 -23.51
N THR A 648 14.55 -19.90 -23.20
CA THR A 648 14.45 -20.93 -22.16
C THR A 648 14.89 -20.36 -20.81
N VAL A 649 14.16 -20.68 -19.74
CA VAL A 649 14.50 -20.35 -18.35
C VAL A 649 14.91 -21.61 -17.62
#